data_AF-A0A7G2CF27-F1
#
_entry.id   AF-A0A7G2CF27-F1
#
_cell.length_a   1.000
_cell.length_b   1.000
_cell.length_c   1.000
_cell.angle_alpha   90.00
_cell.angle_beta   90.00
_cell.angle_gamma   90.00
#
_symmetry.space_group_name_H-M   'P 1'
#
loop_
_entity.id
_entity.type
_entity.pdbx_description
1 polymer ?
#
loop_
_entity_poly.entity_id
_entity_poly.type
_entity_poly.pdbx_seq_one_letter_code
_entity_poly.pdbx_strand_id
1 'polypeptide(L)'
;MTPSYTPPSPTSPSPFRYVEDYMGTNLVTGGTEQVKESIALWNNYFTLRYTNTLRQSRRTSANFVGTVSAPVVFTDEADQPGTKWAKDTYFGEASFLLEKHVKEKVGNLLELEKVLLTRATPEQFIAMHESFLPQTQTRIPLPAPSVWFYEGEARVLWAETYIPIAQAAHTYVNDVLAPVVKKAGDGGAALLGQLAAVHREVVKVHLQRAERQVKAGIRPDWGKASQEEKLAWATVEMGLRRRAILNGVFDPENEKDTSEEWKKESEQINALLQKAVEGSSVTLGDFWLHTFRREAMETQHILEEEGLARLGAAARVRLYDEVPLATILKDMAEVIAKGQLDLRAAVFRPHFNDTYSKMEYIKFGGSSIVQHTRTSSRELLFHYFASPREVAAAAKLYYSTKPMSSLVDYTSPYTHRKSIVGLCAEYGLDLTYARQFPVLSSAHHLANAEELVQTMQSQIARPYGVARRARLNKARAGYQRLLQPVSNIYVSSIPSELLETGAAEEQITASTSLRAAAVKEASPSWQLGTRKAVHYHWPGSPLEKLRRVTQSGPQTTERALEVERIAEECRIEVSLWRRVTPKEAEAAAAKLAEEEKQLEARQKATPELAEVAQYIARFHERVSQEVPSKTPEKEEWTFAVMLNDDVRVNVEEVAEVFLPFTTANGTPLPDGEYRVRVRVYDRESAIAAGATEEDARRGDPSVCAEAFSAPIQVVDVLPKLLSSYFGGSKLEDSLRVKGEDLLPLCAALREAEVDVPWQLEFEMGQSLDAKGTFSLKAFQEALRGHQYHRSLAEYGISDVQRGFEAAVRAHWELSHPGASEAEWAEARRAVLDHAAEKERDWWTADPILEVKDARVDSSSHRSLLPQNYPSTVRYGQEVCGVLSAEGTATASGQTPTGYIHPSSPVAPSSPLSVTAHATVDGSGAVGALRFSGAAATSNELDLPTALQIAKEAINQAKHRHASLSAFKTGPLDKQAQASLFCGVDSMEFGGKYARTYCYAVEKGKQELNELLAEGSAAIGAKDLERERVSDKEEVDRFASDSHPEQRKKLFVNRTTLSGENIEDPTPDQSSTWNRQ
;
A
#
# COMPACT_ATOMS: atom_id res chain seq x y z
N MET A 1 -5.18 -7.09 -19.95
CA MET A 1 -5.25 -8.53 -19.64
C MET A 1 -4.95 -8.73 -18.16
N THR A 2 -5.97 -8.94 -17.32
CA THR A 2 -5.78 -9.64 -16.03
C THR A 2 -5.73 -11.12 -16.38
N PRO A 3 -4.58 -11.79 -16.26
CA PRO A 3 -4.56 -13.24 -16.38
C PRO A 3 -5.30 -13.84 -15.19
N SER A 4 -6.00 -14.95 -15.40
CA SER A 4 -6.38 -15.91 -14.36
C SER A 4 -5.16 -16.63 -13.75
N TYR A 5 -4.01 -15.95 -13.70
CA TYR A 5 -2.94 -16.30 -12.78
C TYR A 5 -3.42 -15.82 -11.42
N THR A 6 -3.64 -16.73 -10.48
CA THR A 6 -3.71 -16.37 -9.05
C THR A 6 -2.26 -16.23 -8.57
N PRO A 7 -1.63 -15.04 -8.59
CA PRO A 7 -0.42 -14.87 -7.82
C PRO A 7 -0.76 -15.12 -6.34
N PRO A 8 0.20 -15.60 -5.53
CA PRO A 8 0.01 -15.79 -4.09
C PRO A 8 -0.22 -14.49 -3.28
N SER A 9 -0.46 -13.35 -3.94
CA SER A 9 -0.62 -12.02 -3.32
C SER A 9 -1.97 -11.41 -3.70
N PRO A 10 -2.67 -10.73 -2.77
CA PRO A 10 -3.92 -10.03 -3.06
C PRO A 10 -3.72 -8.93 -4.12
N THR A 11 -4.51 -8.95 -5.18
CA THR A 11 -4.44 -8.01 -6.30
C THR A 11 -5.08 -6.67 -5.90
N SER A 12 -4.31 -5.78 -5.30
CA SER A 12 -4.68 -4.37 -5.10
C SER A 12 -4.09 -3.50 -6.21
N PRO A 13 -4.82 -2.51 -6.74
CA PRO A 13 -4.26 -1.55 -7.69
C PRO A 13 -3.31 -0.54 -7.01
N SER A 14 -3.34 -0.45 -5.68
CA SER A 14 -2.50 0.48 -4.93
C SER A 14 -1.07 -0.03 -4.79
N PRO A 15 -0.03 0.73 -5.17
CA PRO A 15 1.36 0.34 -4.89
C PRO A 15 1.66 0.23 -3.40
N PHE A 16 0.94 1.00 -2.57
CA PHE A 16 1.10 0.96 -1.11
C PHE A 16 0.78 -0.40 -0.49
N ARG A 17 -0.01 -1.25 -1.18
CA ARG A 17 -0.30 -2.62 -0.71
C ARG A 17 0.93 -3.51 -0.68
N TYR A 18 1.90 -3.24 -1.54
CA TYR A 18 3.06 -4.10 -1.79
C TYR A 18 4.33 -3.59 -1.11
N VAL A 19 4.25 -2.48 -0.37
CA VAL A 19 5.41 -1.90 0.30
C VAL A 19 5.93 -2.86 1.37
N GLU A 20 7.24 -3.09 1.31
CA GLU A 20 8.03 -3.85 2.27
C GLU A 20 9.40 -3.18 2.46
N ASP A 21 10.18 -3.69 3.42
CA ASP A 21 11.56 -3.22 3.64
C ASP A 21 12.48 -3.64 2.49
N TYR A 22 13.58 -2.91 2.29
CA TYR A 22 14.60 -3.19 1.27
C TYR A 22 15.19 -4.61 1.36
N MET A 23 15.20 -5.21 2.55
CA MET A 23 15.61 -6.60 2.75
C MET A 23 14.56 -7.64 2.32
N GLY A 24 13.44 -7.22 1.73
CA GLY A 24 12.31 -8.10 1.38
C GLY A 24 11.58 -8.60 2.62
N THR A 25 11.38 -7.74 3.61
CA THR A 25 10.74 -8.12 4.89
C THR A 25 9.56 -7.24 5.23
N ASN A 26 8.52 -7.85 5.83
CA ASN A 26 7.36 -7.15 6.34
C ASN A 26 6.89 -7.82 7.64
N LEU A 27 7.20 -7.21 8.79
CA LEU A 27 6.83 -7.73 10.11
C LEU A 27 5.45 -7.25 10.60
N VAL A 28 4.73 -6.45 9.81
CA VAL A 28 3.58 -5.66 10.30
C VAL A 28 2.28 -6.04 9.59
N THR A 29 2.27 -5.98 8.26
CA THR A 29 1.07 -6.13 7.42
C THR A 29 1.18 -7.32 6.46
N GLY A 30 2.33 -8.02 6.48
CA GLY A 30 2.59 -9.20 5.66
C GLY A 30 1.69 -10.39 6.01
N GLY A 31 1.57 -11.32 5.05
CA GLY A 31 0.91 -12.60 5.29
C GLY A 31 1.64 -13.44 6.34
N THR A 32 0.97 -14.45 6.90
CA THR A 32 1.52 -15.29 7.99
C THR A 32 2.86 -15.93 7.63
N GLU A 33 3.06 -16.37 6.38
CA GLU A 33 4.33 -16.93 5.93
C GLU A 33 5.41 -15.86 5.74
N GLN A 34 5.08 -14.70 5.15
CA GLN A 34 6.01 -13.58 4.98
C GLN A 34 6.53 -13.05 6.32
N VAL A 35 5.67 -12.99 7.35
CA VAL A 35 6.08 -12.59 8.70
C VAL A 35 7.05 -13.62 9.30
N LYS A 36 6.79 -14.92 9.14
CA LYS A 36 7.72 -15.97 9.61
C LYS A 36 9.09 -15.89 8.93
N GLU A 37 9.11 -15.72 7.61
CA GLU A 37 10.35 -15.56 6.83
C GLU A 37 11.11 -14.29 7.25
N SER A 38 10.40 -13.18 7.43
CA SER A 38 10.95 -11.91 7.91
C SER A 38 11.57 -12.05 9.30
N ILE A 39 10.90 -12.72 10.24
CA ILE A 39 11.43 -13.01 11.58
C ILE A 39 12.70 -13.85 11.48
N ALA A 40 12.70 -14.91 10.68
CA ALA A 40 13.86 -15.79 10.52
C ALA A 40 15.07 -15.03 9.95
N LEU A 41 14.86 -14.19 8.93
CA LEU A 41 15.90 -13.37 8.31
C LEU A 41 16.52 -12.40 9.32
N TRP A 42 15.69 -11.60 10.01
CA TRP A 42 16.19 -10.63 10.98
C TRP A 42 16.85 -11.28 12.19
N ASN A 43 16.29 -12.40 12.68
CA ASN A 43 16.90 -13.15 13.78
C ASN A 43 18.29 -13.68 13.40
N ASN A 44 18.46 -14.22 12.19
CA ASN A 44 19.77 -14.66 11.69
C ASN A 44 20.76 -13.49 11.57
N TYR A 45 20.32 -12.35 11.03
CA TYR A 45 21.14 -11.15 10.92
C TYR A 45 21.63 -10.66 12.30
N PHE A 46 20.73 -10.49 13.26
CA PHE A 46 21.09 -10.00 14.59
C PHE A 46 21.90 -11.02 15.39
N THR A 47 21.61 -12.32 15.24
CA THR A 47 22.43 -13.38 15.84
C THR A 47 23.88 -13.27 15.39
N LEU A 48 24.13 -13.11 14.08
CA LEU A 48 25.47 -12.93 13.54
C LEU A 48 26.11 -11.61 14.00
N ARG A 49 25.37 -10.50 13.93
CA ARG A 49 25.83 -9.17 14.34
C ARG A 49 26.29 -9.17 15.80
N TYR A 50 25.48 -9.68 16.71
CA TYR A 50 25.79 -9.65 18.14
C TYR A 50 26.82 -10.73 18.54
N THR A 51 26.86 -11.87 17.85
CA THR A 51 27.97 -12.83 18.02
C THR A 51 29.31 -12.18 17.69
N ASN A 52 29.41 -11.52 16.52
CA ASN A 52 30.65 -10.84 16.12
C ASN A 52 31.00 -9.67 17.05
N THR A 53 30.00 -8.91 17.51
CA THR A 53 30.22 -7.82 18.48
C THR A 53 30.79 -8.35 19.81
N LEU A 54 30.23 -9.45 20.33
CA LEU A 54 30.73 -10.08 21.56
C LEU A 54 32.15 -10.62 21.41
N ARG A 55 32.51 -11.17 20.25
CA ARG A 55 33.90 -11.55 19.93
C ARG A 55 34.81 -10.33 19.99
N GLN A 56 34.48 -9.25 19.28
CA GLN A 56 35.28 -8.02 19.25
C GLN A 56 35.46 -7.34 20.61
N SER A 57 34.59 -7.61 21.59
CA SER A 57 34.74 -7.10 22.96
C SER A 57 35.81 -7.86 23.78
N ARG A 58 36.30 -9.01 23.31
CA ARG A 58 37.31 -9.85 23.98
C ARG A 58 38.73 -9.61 23.45
N ARG A 59 39.76 -9.81 24.29
CA ARG A 59 41.16 -9.52 23.92
C ARG A 59 41.64 -10.42 22.80
N THR A 60 41.38 -11.73 22.93
CA THR A 60 41.80 -12.76 21.98
C THR A 60 41.40 -12.40 20.56
N SER A 61 40.11 -12.16 20.39
CA SER A 61 39.52 -11.72 19.12
C SER A 61 40.05 -10.34 18.68
N ALA A 62 40.01 -9.33 19.55
CA ALA A 62 40.43 -7.97 19.19
C ALA A 62 41.88 -7.88 18.67
N ASN A 63 42.78 -8.75 19.13
CA ASN A 63 44.17 -8.81 18.67
C ASN A 63 44.34 -9.22 17.20
N PHE A 64 43.34 -9.86 16.59
CA PHE A 64 43.38 -10.26 15.19
C PHE A 64 42.81 -9.21 14.24
N VAL A 65 42.10 -8.19 14.75
CA VAL A 65 41.47 -7.15 13.91
C VAL A 65 42.54 -6.27 13.28
N GLY A 66 42.52 -6.13 11.94
CA GLY A 66 43.49 -5.31 11.20
C GLY A 66 44.86 -5.96 11.00
N THR A 67 44.99 -7.27 11.23
CA THR A 67 46.24 -8.01 11.03
C THR A 67 46.20 -8.85 9.75
N VAL A 68 47.33 -8.94 9.05
CA VAL A 68 47.46 -9.76 7.81
C VAL A 68 47.38 -11.27 8.14
N SER A 69 47.73 -11.65 9.36
CA SER A 69 47.67 -13.03 9.87
C SER A 69 46.33 -13.39 10.51
N ALA A 70 45.29 -12.57 10.33
CA ALA A 70 43.97 -12.85 10.90
C ALA A 70 43.38 -14.16 10.31
N PRO A 71 42.81 -15.05 11.15
CA PRO A 71 42.16 -16.25 10.64
C PRO A 71 40.90 -15.89 9.83
N VAL A 72 40.75 -16.52 8.66
CA VAL A 72 39.61 -16.29 7.74
C VAL A 72 38.27 -16.63 8.42
N VAL A 73 38.21 -17.76 9.13
CA VAL A 73 37.07 -18.10 9.99
C VAL A 73 37.35 -17.59 11.39
N PHE A 74 36.71 -16.48 11.72
CA PHE A 74 36.96 -15.79 12.98
C PHE A 74 36.13 -16.41 14.11
N THR A 75 36.74 -17.34 14.86
CA THR A 75 36.13 -17.97 16.05
C THR A 75 36.85 -17.57 17.33
N ASP A 76 36.14 -17.59 18.44
CA ASP A 76 36.64 -17.26 19.77
C ASP A 76 36.48 -18.45 20.74
N GLU A 77 37.17 -18.45 21.88
CA GLU A 77 37.12 -19.59 22.81
C GLU A 77 35.70 -19.93 23.29
N ALA A 78 34.82 -18.94 23.45
CA ALA A 78 33.43 -19.15 23.88
C ALA A 78 32.48 -19.56 22.73
N ASP A 79 32.98 -19.76 21.51
CA ASP A 79 32.19 -20.39 20.43
C ASP A 79 32.27 -21.92 20.44
N GLN A 80 33.16 -22.49 21.25
CA GLN A 80 33.37 -23.93 21.33
C GLN A 80 32.58 -24.53 22.51
N PRO A 81 31.66 -25.50 22.26
CA PRO A 81 30.87 -26.12 23.34
C PRO A 81 31.69 -26.81 24.43
N GLY A 82 32.91 -27.24 24.12
CA GLY A 82 33.81 -27.91 25.07
C GLY A 82 34.59 -26.95 26.00
N THR A 83 34.49 -25.63 25.80
CA THR A 83 35.22 -24.65 26.61
C THR A 83 34.65 -24.60 28.03
N LYS A 84 35.52 -24.72 29.03
CA LYS A 84 35.18 -24.54 30.46
C LYS A 84 35.46 -23.11 30.90
N TRP A 85 34.77 -22.62 31.94
CA TRP A 85 34.97 -21.27 32.48
C TRP A 85 36.43 -20.92 32.76
N ALA A 86 37.23 -21.85 33.31
CA ALA A 86 38.65 -21.63 33.56
C ALA A 86 39.51 -21.30 32.32
N LYS A 87 39.01 -21.57 31.10
CA LYS A 87 39.68 -21.27 29.82
C LYS A 87 39.09 -20.04 29.11
N ASP A 88 38.03 -19.44 29.65
CA ASP A 88 37.41 -18.24 29.09
C ASP A 88 38.19 -16.98 29.50
N THR A 89 38.63 -16.19 28.52
CA THR A 89 39.49 -15.02 28.79
C THR A 89 38.76 -13.94 29.58
N TYR A 90 37.47 -13.70 29.29
CA TYR A 90 36.70 -12.67 29.96
C TYR A 90 36.45 -13.01 31.43
N PHE A 91 36.05 -14.26 31.71
CA PHE A 91 35.93 -14.77 33.07
C PHE A 91 37.28 -14.81 33.78
N GLY A 92 38.37 -15.19 33.09
CA GLY A 92 39.72 -15.17 33.66
C GLY A 92 40.14 -13.78 34.16
N GLU A 93 39.84 -12.72 33.40
CA GLU A 93 40.08 -11.34 33.84
C GLU A 93 39.18 -10.93 35.02
N ALA A 94 37.88 -11.23 34.94
CA ALA A 94 36.93 -10.87 36.00
C ALA A 94 37.23 -11.60 37.32
N SER A 95 37.54 -12.90 37.27
CA SER A 95 37.89 -13.70 38.44
C SER A 95 39.21 -13.25 39.08
N PHE A 96 40.21 -12.86 38.27
CA PHE A 96 41.46 -12.28 38.77
C PHE A 96 41.23 -10.98 39.54
N LEU A 97 40.39 -10.08 39.02
CA LEU A 97 40.08 -8.82 39.70
C LEU A 97 39.24 -9.06 40.97
N LEU A 98 38.31 -10.02 40.96
CA LEU A 98 37.56 -10.42 42.14
C LEU A 98 38.50 -10.92 43.25
N GLU A 99 39.45 -11.80 42.92
CA GLU A 99 40.45 -12.30 43.88
C GLU A 99 41.34 -11.17 44.40
N LYS A 100 41.72 -10.22 43.54
CA LYS A 100 42.55 -9.06 43.91
C LYS A 100 41.84 -8.11 44.88
N HIS A 101 40.58 -7.77 44.62
CA HIS A 101 39.86 -6.71 45.34
C HIS A 101 38.93 -7.23 46.45
N VAL A 102 38.17 -8.31 46.18
CA VAL A 102 37.19 -8.90 47.12
C VAL A 102 37.79 -10.04 47.94
N LYS A 103 38.94 -10.58 47.54
CA LYS A 103 39.65 -11.69 48.20
C LYS A 103 38.88 -13.03 48.21
N GLU A 104 38.02 -13.24 47.23
CA GLU A 104 37.32 -14.52 47.01
C GLU A 104 37.72 -15.19 45.68
N LYS A 105 37.74 -16.52 45.67
CA LYS A 105 37.96 -17.34 44.47
C LYS A 105 36.65 -17.96 44.01
N VAL A 106 36.40 -17.94 42.70
CA VAL A 106 35.14 -18.39 42.09
C VAL A 106 35.40 -19.32 40.91
N GLY A 107 34.54 -20.31 40.70
CA GLY A 107 34.69 -21.34 39.66
C GLY A 107 33.93 -21.06 38.37
N ASN A 108 32.96 -20.14 38.38
CA ASN A 108 32.15 -19.76 37.24
C ASN A 108 31.62 -18.31 37.39
N LEU A 109 31.03 -17.78 36.32
CA LEU A 109 30.55 -16.40 36.27
C LEU A 109 29.33 -16.15 37.19
N LEU A 110 28.48 -17.16 37.44
CA LEU A 110 27.34 -17.03 38.35
C LEU A 110 27.81 -16.81 39.80
N GLU A 111 28.82 -17.58 40.24
CA GLU A 111 29.45 -17.40 41.56
C GLU A 111 30.10 -16.02 41.68
N LEU A 112 30.77 -15.56 40.62
CA LEU A 112 31.37 -14.22 40.58
C LEU A 112 30.33 -13.12 40.82
N GLU A 113 29.26 -13.12 40.05
CA GLU A 113 28.19 -12.12 40.17
C GLU A 113 27.49 -12.21 41.53
N LYS A 114 27.30 -13.41 42.07
CA LYS A 114 26.73 -13.64 43.39
C LYS A 114 27.58 -13.04 44.50
N VAL A 115 28.89 -13.30 44.49
CA VAL A 115 29.82 -12.77 45.48
C VAL A 115 29.85 -11.23 45.42
N LEU A 116 29.92 -10.68 44.21
CA LEU A 116 29.97 -9.23 44.01
C LEU A 116 28.71 -8.51 44.54
N LEU A 117 27.53 -9.10 44.37
CA LEU A 117 26.26 -8.47 44.77
C LEU A 117 25.83 -8.74 46.21
N THR A 118 26.28 -9.85 46.81
CA THR A 118 25.81 -10.27 48.15
C THR A 118 26.86 -10.16 49.25
N ARG A 119 28.15 -10.00 48.92
CA ARG A 119 29.24 -10.03 49.90
C ARG A 119 30.23 -8.89 49.82
N ALA A 120 30.39 -8.25 48.67
CA ALA A 120 31.35 -7.15 48.52
C ALA A 120 30.96 -5.95 49.40
N THR A 121 31.95 -5.33 50.05
CA THR A 121 31.77 -4.02 50.71
C THR A 121 31.70 -2.90 49.66
N PRO A 122 31.17 -1.71 49.99
CA PRO A 122 31.14 -0.59 49.05
C PRO A 122 32.50 -0.27 48.42
N GLU A 123 33.58 -0.29 49.21
CA GLU A 123 34.93 0.00 48.73
C GLU A 123 35.44 -1.09 47.78
N GLN A 124 35.19 -2.36 48.12
CA GLN A 124 35.55 -3.49 47.26
C GLN A 124 34.77 -3.48 45.95
N PHE A 125 33.48 -3.13 46.00
CA PHE A 125 32.61 -3.02 44.84
C PHE A 125 33.09 -1.91 43.89
N ILE A 126 33.43 -0.73 44.43
CA ILE A 126 33.99 0.38 43.65
C ILE A 126 35.33 -0.03 43.05
N ALA A 127 36.27 -0.56 43.84
CA ALA A 127 37.60 -0.93 43.37
C ALA A 127 37.56 -1.98 42.24
N MET A 128 36.59 -2.90 42.30
CA MET A 128 36.32 -3.86 41.23
C MET A 128 35.87 -3.15 39.95
N HIS A 129 34.87 -2.25 40.03
CA HIS A 129 34.33 -1.54 38.86
C HIS A 129 35.31 -0.52 38.28
N GLU A 130 36.19 0.08 39.09
CA GLU A 130 37.27 0.95 38.60
C GLU A 130 38.35 0.17 37.84
N SER A 131 38.63 -1.06 38.25
CA SER A 131 39.64 -1.90 37.62
C SER A 131 39.10 -2.71 36.44
N PHE A 132 37.79 -2.95 36.40
CA PHE A 132 37.13 -3.69 35.34
C PHE A 132 36.63 -2.75 34.26
N LEU A 133 37.35 -2.65 33.14
CA LEU A 133 37.03 -1.68 32.09
C LEU A 133 35.71 -1.92 31.31
N PRO A 134 35.25 -3.17 31.04
CA PRO A 134 34.06 -3.38 30.22
C PRO A 134 32.77 -3.50 31.03
N GLN A 135 31.94 -2.45 31.02
CA GLN A 135 30.55 -2.50 31.50
C GLN A 135 29.64 -3.29 30.54
N THR A 136 29.79 -3.08 29.23
CA THR A 136 28.94 -3.71 28.21
C THR A 136 29.77 -4.46 27.17
N GLN A 137 29.44 -5.73 26.95
CA GLN A 137 30.05 -6.53 25.87
C GLN A 137 29.29 -6.41 24.54
N THR A 138 27.97 -6.24 24.60
CA THR A 138 27.06 -6.22 23.44
C THR A 138 27.05 -4.86 22.76
N ARG A 139 27.46 -3.79 23.48
CA ARG A 139 27.41 -2.38 23.04
C ARG A 139 26.00 -1.89 22.71
N ILE A 140 24.97 -2.61 23.13
CA ILE A 140 23.58 -2.17 23.07
C ILE A 140 23.39 -1.08 24.15
N PRO A 141 22.74 0.05 23.85
CA PRO A 141 22.49 1.10 24.82
C PRO A 141 21.45 0.63 25.84
N LEU A 142 21.89 0.35 27.07
CA LEU A 142 21.05 -0.06 28.20
C LEU A 142 21.41 0.79 29.41
N PRO A 143 20.46 1.04 30.34
CA PRO A 143 20.75 1.75 31.57
C PRO A 143 21.87 1.05 32.35
N ALA A 144 22.74 1.84 32.97
CA ALA A 144 23.85 1.35 33.79
C ALA A 144 23.58 1.58 35.28
N PRO A 145 24.12 0.75 36.19
CA PRO A 145 24.22 1.14 37.59
C PRO A 145 25.00 2.46 37.73
N SER A 146 24.60 3.34 38.66
CA SER A 146 25.19 4.67 38.81
C SER A 146 26.68 4.67 39.17
N VAL A 147 27.27 3.52 39.54
CA VAL A 147 28.73 3.37 39.69
C VAL A 147 29.50 3.80 38.44
N TRP A 148 28.91 3.60 37.25
CA TRP A 148 29.50 3.98 35.96
C TRP A 148 29.24 5.43 35.58
N PHE A 149 28.27 6.08 36.23
CA PHE A 149 27.89 7.46 35.93
C PHE A 149 28.58 8.44 36.88
N TYR A 150 28.46 8.21 38.20
CA TYR A 150 29.04 9.10 39.19
C TYR A 150 30.57 8.95 39.24
N GLU A 151 31.24 10.07 39.49
CA GLU A 151 32.69 10.16 39.72
C GLU A 151 32.96 10.68 41.14
N GLY A 152 34.17 10.42 41.66
CA GLY A 152 34.62 10.94 42.95
C GLY A 152 33.71 10.59 44.13
N GLU A 153 33.45 11.56 45.01
CA GLU A 153 32.68 11.38 46.25
C GLU A 153 31.24 10.93 46.00
N ALA A 154 30.59 11.38 44.93
CA ALA A 154 29.23 10.99 44.60
C ALA A 154 29.12 9.47 44.33
N ARG A 155 30.16 8.86 43.73
CA ARG A 155 30.24 7.42 43.52
C ARG A 155 30.33 6.66 44.84
N VAL A 156 31.14 7.16 45.77
CA VAL A 156 31.34 6.56 47.10
C VAL A 156 30.03 6.61 47.90
N LEU A 157 29.43 7.80 48.01
CA LEU A 157 28.17 7.98 48.75
C LEU A 157 27.03 7.13 48.19
N TRP A 158 26.93 7.04 46.85
CA TRP A 158 25.96 6.16 46.21
C TRP A 158 26.20 4.70 46.57
N ALA A 159 27.44 4.20 46.52
CA ALA A 159 27.73 2.79 46.84
C ALA A 159 27.47 2.45 48.31
N GLU A 160 27.86 3.35 49.23
CA GLU A 160 27.57 3.23 50.66
C GLU A 160 26.07 3.14 50.95
N THR A 161 25.25 3.79 50.12
CA THR A 161 23.78 3.75 50.23
C THR A 161 23.18 2.53 49.53
N TYR A 162 23.60 2.24 48.30
CA TYR A 162 22.98 1.24 47.43
C TYR A 162 23.33 -0.20 47.84
N ILE A 163 24.59 -0.48 48.18
CA ILE A 163 25.04 -1.86 48.45
C ILE A 163 24.27 -2.50 49.62
N PRO A 164 24.06 -1.82 50.77
CA PRO A 164 23.21 -2.37 51.83
C PRO A 164 21.76 -2.63 51.39
N ILE A 165 21.19 -1.74 50.55
CA ILE A 165 19.83 -1.91 50.00
C ILE A 165 19.76 -3.15 49.08
N ALA A 166 20.77 -3.34 48.23
CA ALA A 166 20.86 -4.49 47.34
C ALA A 166 20.99 -5.81 48.12
N GLN A 167 21.85 -5.84 49.14
CA GLN A 167 22.02 -6.99 50.03
C GLN A 167 20.73 -7.32 50.77
N ALA A 168 20.05 -6.32 51.34
CA ALA A 168 18.76 -6.51 52.02
C ALA A 168 17.69 -7.06 51.06
N ALA A 169 17.65 -6.61 49.81
CA ALA A 169 16.75 -7.17 48.80
C ALA A 169 17.07 -8.63 48.47
N HIS A 170 18.35 -9.01 48.37
CA HIS A 170 18.74 -10.41 48.19
C HIS A 170 18.31 -11.28 49.39
N THR A 171 18.48 -10.79 50.62
CA THR A 171 17.99 -11.49 51.82
C THR A 171 16.47 -11.66 51.77
N TYR A 172 15.72 -10.59 51.49
CA TYR A 172 14.26 -10.65 51.36
C TYR A 172 13.80 -11.64 50.28
N VAL A 173 14.43 -11.61 49.10
CA VAL A 173 14.06 -12.53 48.01
C VAL A 173 14.34 -13.98 48.40
N ASN A 174 15.49 -14.28 48.99
CA ASN A 174 15.87 -15.65 49.35
C ASN A 174 15.09 -16.20 50.54
N ASP A 175 14.86 -15.37 51.56
CA ASP A 175 14.31 -15.83 52.84
C ASP A 175 12.79 -15.66 52.92
N VAL A 176 12.21 -14.73 52.17
CA VAL A 176 10.77 -14.41 52.21
C VAL A 176 10.07 -14.77 50.89
N LEU A 177 10.49 -14.23 49.74
CA LEU A 177 9.77 -14.46 48.48
C LEU A 177 9.95 -15.88 47.94
N ALA A 178 11.18 -16.40 47.90
CA ALA A 178 11.47 -17.70 47.29
C ALA A 178 10.70 -18.87 47.96
N PRO A 179 10.56 -18.95 49.30
CA PRO A 179 9.72 -19.95 49.94
C PRO A 179 8.24 -19.85 49.56
N VAL A 180 7.70 -18.63 49.44
CA VAL A 180 6.30 -18.38 49.07
C VAL A 180 6.04 -18.78 47.62
N VAL A 181 6.91 -18.36 46.69
CA VAL A 181 6.81 -18.71 45.27
C VAL A 181 6.96 -20.23 45.06
N LYS A 182 7.90 -20.86 45.77
CA LYS A 182 8.09 -22.32 45.73
C LYS A 182 6.87 -23.09 46.25
N LYS A 183 6.18 -22.56 47.27
CA LYS A 183 4.95 -23.14 47.81
C LYS A 183 3.77 -23.02 46.84
N ALA A 184 3.70 -21.92 46.08
CA ALA A 184 2.63 -21.69 45.10
C ALA A 184 2.80 -22.52 43.82
N GLY A 185 4.04 -22.78 43.38
CA GLY A 185 4.34 -23.66 42.24
C GLY A 185 4.04 -23.07 40.86
N ASP A 186 3.60 -21.81 40.77
CA ASP A 186 3.16 -21.12 39.55
C ASP A 186 4.14 -20.02 39.09
N GLY A 187 5.37 -20.02 39.61
CA GLY A 187 6.36 -18.97 39.33
C GLY A 187 6.04 -17.61 39.99
N GLY A 188 5.07 -17.56 40.91
CA GLY A 188 4.71 -16.36 41.67
C GLY A 188 3.56 -15.54 41.06
N ALA A 189 2.87 -16.06 40.04
CA ALA A 189 1.77 -15.37 39.37
C ALA A 189 0.59 -15.05 40.32
N ALA A 190 0.19 -15.99 41.17
CA ALA A 190 -0.87 -15.79 42.16
C ALA A 190 -0.50 -14.71 43.17
N LEU A 191 0.76 -14.70 43.66
CA LEU A 191 1.27 -13.69 44.58
C LEU A 191 1.23 -12.29 43.94
N LEU A 192 1.69 -12.16 42.69
CA LEU A 192 1.65 -10.90 41.94
C LEU A 192 0.21 -10.43 41.70
N GLY A 193 -0.72 -11.34 41.42
CA GLY A 193 -2.15 -11.04 41.27
C GLY A 193 -2.77 -10.48 42.56
N GLN A 194 -2.41 -11.04 43.71
CA GLN A 194 -2.86 -10.55 45.02
C GLN A 194 -2.21 -9.20 45.39
N LEU A 195 -0.91 -9.02 45.15
CA LEU A 195 -0.21 -7.74 45.33
C LEU A 195 -0.81 -6.65 44.45
N ALA A 196 -1.14 -6.96 43.20
CA ALA A 196 -1.83 -6.05 42.30
C ALA A 196 -3.23 -5.68 42.79
N ALA A 197 -3.95 -6.60 43.46
CA ALA A 197 -5.24 -6.29 44.07
C ALA A 197 -5.10 -5.27 45.21
N VAL A 198 -4.08 -5.41 46.07
CA VAL A 198 -3.76 -4.41 47.10
C VAL A 198 -3.40 -3.07 46.44
N HIS A 199 -2.60 -3.09 45.37
CA HIS A 199 -2.24 -1.87 44.63
C HIS A 199 -3.47 -1.18 44.02
N ARG A 200 -4.49 -1.92 43.55
CA ARG A 200 -5.76 -1.33 43.06
C ARG A 200 -6.51 -0.58 44.17
N GLU A 201 -6.46 -1.04 45.41
CA GLU A 201 -7.05 -0.31 46.53
C GLU A 201 -6.27 0.99 46.82
N VAL A 202 -4.94 0.95 46.73
CA VAL A 202 -4.09 2.17 46.82
C VAL A 202 -4.42 3.16 45.69
N VAL A 203 -4.65 2.67 44.47
CA VAL A 203 -5.07 3.48 43.31
C VAL A 203 -6.39 4.22 43.57
N LYS A 204 -7.37 3.59 44.25
CA LYS A 204 -8.63 4.27 44.60
C LYS A 204 -8.38 5.49 45.49
N VAL A 205 -7.49 5.37 46.48
CA VAL A 205 -7.12 6.49 47.36
C VAL A 205 -6.40 7.58 46.58
N HIS A 206 -5.45 7.24 45.69
CA HIS A 206 -4.79 8.22 44.83
C HIS A 206 -5.75 8.96 43.89
N LEU A 207 -6.79 8.30 43.39
CA LEU A 207 -7.81 8.94 42.56
C LEU A 207 -8.71 9.89 43.36
N GLN A 208 -9.12 9.48 44.57
CA GLN A 208 -9.86 10.35 45.49
C GLN A 208 -9.04 11.59 45.85
N ARG A 209 -7.75 11.40 46.17
CA ARG A 209 -6.79 12.49 46.41
C ARG A 209 -6.68 13.41 45.21
N ALA A 210 -6.51 12.88 44.01
CA ALA A 210 -6.38 13.69 42.79
C ALA A 210 -7.64 14.53 42.53
N GLU A 211 -8.83 13.95 42.69
CA GLU A 211 -10.10 14.68 42.52
C GLU A 211 -10.26 15.79 43.57
N ARG A 212 -9.92 15.49 44.83
CA ARG A 212 -9.91 16.49 45.92
C ARG A 212 -8.92 17.62 45.62
N GLN A 213 -7.70 17.30 45.21
CA GLN A 213 -6.66 18.29 44.92
C GLN A 213 -7.04 19.21 43.75
N VAL A 214 -7.76 18.69 42.74
CA VAL A 214 -8.32 19.52 41.66
C VAL A 214 -9.41 20.45 42.20
N LYS A 215 -10.34 19.95 43.04
CA LYS A 215 -11.37 20.79 43.68
C LYS A 215 -10.79 21.86 44.61
N ALA A 216 -9.68 21.54 45.28
CA ALA A 216 -8.98 22.44 46.19
C ALA A 216 -8.02 23.43 45.48
N GLY A 217 -7.88 23.35 44.15
CA GLY A 217 -6.96 24.21 43.37
C GLY A 217 -5.48 23.91 43.58
N ILE A 218 -5.13 22.77 44.20
CA ILE A 218 -3.75 22.33 44.45
C ILE A 218 -3.16 21.68 43.20
N ARG A 219 -3.94 20.81 42.57
CA ARG A 219 -3.60 20.16 41.30
C ARG A 219 -4.35 20.87 40.17
N PRO A 220 -3.70 21.17 39.04
CA PRO A 220 -4.39 21.77 37.90
C PRO A 220 -5.44 20.81 37.30
N ASP A 221 -6.57 21.37 36.84
CA ASP A 221 -7.53 20.67 35.99
C ASP A 221 -6.88 20.43 34.61
N TRP A 222 -6.43 19.20 34.36
CA TRP A 222 -5.52 18.88 33.26
C TRP A 222 -6.04 19.28 31.87
N GLY A 223 -7.36 19.19 31.66
CA GLY A 223 -8.00 19.56 30.39
C GLY A 223 -8.03 21.07 30.12
N LYS A 224 -7.82 21.91 31.15
CA LYS A 224 -7.88 23.38 31.07
C LYS A 224 -6.55 24.05 31.39
N ALA A 225 -5.61 23.31 31.98
CA ALA A 225 -4.32 23.81 32.38
C ALA A 225 -3.46 24.20 31.17
N SER A 226 -2.73 25.29 31.32
CA SER A 226 -1.66 25.69 30.39
C SER A 226 -0.50 24.69 30.41
N GLN A 227 0.33 24.69 29.35
CA GLN A 227 1.51 23.83 29.31
C GLN A 227 2.51 24.11 30.45
N GLU A 228 2.62 25.37 30.89
CA GLU A 228 3.47 25.75 32.02
C GLU A 228 2.98 25.16 33.35
N GLU A 229 1.67 25.23 33.62
CA GLU A 229 1.07 24.64 34.83
C GLU A 229 1.20 23.12 34.84
N LYS A 230 1.02 22.48 33.68
CA LYS A 230 1.22 21.03 33.51
C LYS A 230 2.65 20.63 33.82
N LEU A 231 3.64 21.32 33.25
CA LEU A 231 5.06 21.06 33.47
C LEU A 231 5.47 21.31 34.92
N ALA A 232 4.99 22.39 35.54
CA ALA A 232 5.24 22.69 36.94
C ALA A 232 4.69 21.59 37.87
N TRP A 233 3.49 21.07 37.60
CA TRP A 233 2.95 19.94 38.37
C TRP A 233 3.73 18.64 38.14
N ALA A 234 4.06 18.31 36.89
CA ALA A 234 4.84 17.12 36.56
C ALA A 234 6.24 17.14 37.20
N THR A 235 6.85 18.33 37.34
CA THR A 235 8.13 18.52 38.04
C THR A 235 8.02 18.22 39.53
N VAL A 236 6.91 18.65 40.17
CA VAL A 236 6.62 18.30 41.57
C VAL A 236 6.42 16.80 41.74
N GLU A 237 5.71 16.15 40.82
CA GLU A 237 5.52 14.69 40.83
C GLU A 237 6.86 13.94 40.69
N MET A 238 7.75 14.40 39.80
CA MET A 238 9.10 13.84 39.67
C MET A 238 9.92 14.05 40.95
N GLY A 239 9.78 15.20 41.61
CA GLY A 239 10.38 15.46 42.92
C GLY A 239 9.84 14.54 44.03
N LEU A 240 8.53 14.26 44.02
CA LEU A 240 7.91 13.27 44.92
C LEU A 240 8.46 11.87 44.66
N ARG A 241 8.56 11.46 43.39
CA ARG A 241 9.15 10.18 43.01
C ARG A 241 10.61 10.08 43.48
N ARG A 242 11.42 11.12 43.27
CA ARG A 242 12.81 11.17 43.74
C ARG A 242 12.87 10.96 45.26
N ARG A 243 12.09 11.70 46.03
CA ARG A 243 12.05 11.57 47.50
C ARG A 243 11.56 10.19 47.94
N ALA A 244 10.58 9.61 47.25
CA ALA A 244 10.09 8.27 47.56
C ALA A 244 11.21 7.23 47.44
N ILE A 245 11.99 7.31 46.36
CA ILE A 245 13.10 6.40 46.10
C ILE A 245 14.26 6.63 47.08
N LEU A 246 14.73 7.87 47.25
CA LEU A 246 15.87 8.17 48.12
C LEU A 246 15.55 7.86 49.59
N ASN A 247 14.42 8.35 50.10
CA ASN A 247 14.06 8.21 51.52
C ASN A 247 13.47 6.85 51.86
N GLY A 248 13.05 6.07 50.86
CA GLY A 248 12.42 4.76 51.07
C GLY A 248 11.01 4.81 51.66
N VAL A 249 10.29 5.90 51.38
CA VAL A 249 8.89 6.10 51.79
C VAL A 249 8.01 6.07 50.54
N PHE A 250 7.01 5.19 50.48
CA PHE A 250 6.18 5.02 49.29
C PHE A 250 5.41 6.29 48.90
N ASP A 251 4.80 6.98 49.89
CA ASP A 251 4.00 8.20 49.70
C ASP A 251 4.60 9.35 50.55
N PRO A 252 5.70 10.00 50.09
CA PRO A 252 6.34 11.07 50.84
C PRO A 252 5.47 12.34 50.89
N GLU A 253 5.66 13.17 51.93
CA GLU A 253 4.88 14.40 52.14
C GLU A 253 4.91 15.35 50.95
N ASN A 254 3.73 15.74 50.47
CA ASN A 254 3.60 16.69 49.37
C ASN A 254 3.70 18.13 49.88
N GLU A 255 4.75 18.84 49.49
CA GLU A 255 4.98 20.24 49.87
C GLU A 255 3.87 21.19 49.39
N LYS A 256 3.12 20.78 48.36
CA LYS A 256 1.95 21.53 47.86
C LYS A 256 0.63 21.17 48.54
N ASP A 257 0.59 20.10 49.35
CA ASP A 257 -0.62 19.61 50.00
C ASP A 257 -0.31 19.10 51.40
N THR A 258 -0.18 20.03 52.35
CA THR A 258 0.08 19.77 53.78
C THR A 258 -1.20 19.61 54.61
N SER A 259 -2.32 19.31 53.94
CA SER A 259 -3.64 19.20 54.57
C SER A 259 -3.76 17.97 55.50
N GLU A 260 -4.65 18.04 56.49
CA GLU A 260 -4.96 16.89 57.36
C GLU A 260 -5.64 15.76 56.57
N GLU A 261 -6.37 16.10 55.50
CA GLU A 261 -6.92 15.13 54.56
C GLU A 261 -5.81 14.33 53.85
N TRP A 262 -4.73 14.99 53.40
CA TRP A 262 -3.59 14.31 52.80
C TRP A 262 -2.95 13.32 53.77
N LYS A 263 -2.77 13.71 55.05
CA LYS A 263 -2.23 12.82 56.09
C LYS A 263 -3.10 11.58 56.29
N LYS A 264 -4.43 11.73 56.40
CA LYS A 264 -5.37 10.60 56.52
C LYS A 264 -5.32 9.68 55.31
N GLU A 265 -5.27 10.24 54.10
CA GLU A 265 -5.10 9.47 52.86
C GLU A 265 -3.76 8.71 52.86
N SER A 266 -2.69 9.33 53.32
CA SER A 266 -1.35 8.73 53.41
C SER A 266 -1.28 7.62 54.46
N GLU A 267 -1.89 7.81 55.63
CA GLU A 267 -2.07 6.78 56.67
C GLU A 267 -2.87 5.59 56.13
N GLN A 268 -3.94 5.86 55.37
CA GLN A 268 -4.74 4.83 54.72
C GLN A 268 -3.91 4.05 53.68
N ILE A 269 -3.10 4.72 52.86
CA ILE A 269 -2.19 4.08 51.92
C ILE A 269 -1.16 3.22 52.68
N ASN A 270 -0.57 3.73 53.75
CA ASN A 270 0.39 2.98 54.55
C ASN A 270 -0.26 1.73 55.19
N ALA A 271 -1.49 1.84 55.71
CA ALA A 271 -2.23 0.70 56.22
C ALA A 271 -2.49 -0.37 55.15
N LEU A 272 -2.76 0.03 53.90
CA LEU A 272 -2.88 -0.89 52.77
C LEU A 272 -1.54 -1.54 52.40
N LEU A 273 -0.44 -0.78 52.43
CA LEU A 273 0.90 -1.26 52.11
C LEU A 273 1.41 -2.30 53.11
N GLN A 274 1.10 -2.11 54.40
CA GLN A 274 1.50 -3.01 55.50
C GLN A 274 0.59 -4.23 55.66
N LYS A 275 -0.51 -4.30 54.92
CA LYS A 275 -1.42 -5.45 54.96
C LYS A 275 -0.75 -6.66 54.30
N ALA A 276 -0.56 -7.72 55.08
CA ALA A 276 -0.06 -8.99 54.55
C ALA A 276 -1.04 -9.59 53.54
N VAL A 277 -0.49 -10.12 52.45
CA VAL A 277 -1.24 -10.82 51.42
C VAL A 277 -1.70 -12.18 51.94
N GLU A 278 -2.92 -12.59 51.59
CA GLU A 278 -3.56 -13.81 52.09
C GLU A 278 -2.67 -15.05 51.92
N GLY A 279 -2.38 -15.74 53.03
CA GLY A 279 -1.57 -16.97 53.02
C GLY A 279 -0.05 -16.76 52.99
N SER A 280 0.45 -15.52 53.14
CA SER A 280 1.88 -15.19 53.14
C SER A 280 2.24 -14.09 54.15
N SER A 281 3.53 -13.91 54.44
CA SER A 281 4.07 -12.75 55.18
C SER A 281 4.44 -11.58 54.27
N VAL A 282 4.16 -11.67 52.96
CA VAL A 282 4.54 -10.66 51.97
C VAL A 282 3.56 -9.49 52.04
N THR A 283 4.09 -8.29 52.11
CA THR A 283 3.32 -7.04 52.04
C THR A 283 3.65 -6.29 50.75
N LEU A 284 2.76 -5.41 50.28
CA LEU A 284 3.03 -4.58 49.11
C LEU A 284 4.14 -3.55 49.38
N GLY A 285 4.25 -3.06 50.63
CA GLY A 285 5.31 -2.17 51.07
C GLY A 285 6.70 -2.81 50.96
N ASP A 286 6.89 -3.99 51.53
CA ASP A 286 8.17 -4.71 51.47
C ASP A 286 8.51 -5.11 50.03
N PHE A 287 7.50 -5.52 49.27
CA PHE A 287 7.67 -5.84 47.86
C PHE A 287 8.18 -4.62 47.07
N TRP A 288 7.57 -3.45 47.22
CA TRP A 288 8.02 -2.22 46.56
C TRP A 288 9.42 -1.81 46.99
N LEU A 289 9.73 -1.91 48.30
CA LEU A 289 11.01 -1.54 48.87
C LEU A 289 12.17 -2.37 48.30
N HIS A 290 11.98 -3.69 48.19
CA HIS A 290 13.03 -4.62 47.76
C HIS A 290 13.06 -4.89 46.26
N THR A 291 12.05 -4.43 45.50
CA THR A 291 12.01 -4.59 44.04
C THR A 291 12.13 -3.25 43.32
N PHE A 292 11.05 -2.48 43.18
CA PHE A 292 11.00 -1.22 42.46
C PHE A 292 11.98 -0.18 43.00
N ARG A 293 12.01 0.02 44.32
CA ARG A 293 12.91 1.02 44.92
C ARG A 293 14.37 0.61 44.75
N ARG A 294 14.72 -0.63 45.09
CA ARG A 294 16.09 -1.15 44.93
C ARG A 294 16.59 -0.98 43.50
N GLU A 295 15.74 -1.29 42.52
CA GLU A 295 16.07 -1.14 41.09
C GLU A 295 16.24 0.33 40.68
N ALA A 296 15.39 1.23 41.17
CA ALA A 296 15.51 2.66 40.91
C ALA A 296 16.76 3.28 41.57
N MET A 297 17.13 2.83 42.79
CA MET A 297 18.37 3.23 43.47
C MET A 297 19.63 2.76 42.74
N GLU A 298 19.57 1.62 42.04
CA GLU A 298 20.67 1.15 41.19
C GLU A 298 21.00 2.18 40.11
N THR A 299 19.97 2.84 39.57
CA THR A 299 20.08 3.88 38.53
C THR A 299 19.74 5.27 39.07
N GLN A 300 20.14 5.58 40.31
CA GLN A 300 19.82 6.83 41.02
C GLN A 300 20.08 8.12 40.21
N HIS A 301 21.14 8.17 39.39
CA HIS A 301 21.49 9.35 38.57
C HIS A 301 20.33 9.85 37.70
N ILE A 302 19.45 8.96 37.23
CA ILE A 302 18.28 9.27 36.40
C ILE A 302 17.28 10.17 37.15
N LEU A 303 17.24 10.10 38.48
CA LEU A 303 16.32 10.86 39.33
C LEU A 303 16.93 12.15 39.86
N GLU A 304 18.26 12.23 39.95
CA GLU A 304 18.96 13.35 40.58
C GLU A 304 19.45 14.41 39.59
N GLU A 305 19.81 13.99 38.37
CA GLU A 305 20.29 14.92 37.37
C GLU A 305 19.15 15.82 36.86
N GLU A 306 19.37 17.13 36.87
CA GLU A 306 18.33 18.11 36.58
C GLU A 306 17.82 18.03 35.13
N GLY A 307 18.71 17.78 34.16
CA GLY A 307 18.35 17.64 32.75
C GLY A 307 17.42 16.45 32.52
N LEU A 308 17.77 15.30 33.09
CA LEU A 308 16.92 14.11 33.06
C LEU A 308 15.60 14.33 33.81
N ALA A 309 15.60 14.97 34.98
CA ALA A 309 14.37 15.25 35.72
C ALA A 309 13.38 16.11 34.91
N ARG A 310 13.87 17.11 34.17
CA ARG A 310 13.06 17.90 33.23
C ARG A 310 12.50 17.06 32.09
N LEU A 311 13.30 16.16 31.52
CA LEU A 311 12.84 15.20 30.49
C LEU A 311 11.74 14.26 31.05
N GLY A 312 11.90 13.78 32.29
CA GLY A 312 10.90 12.97 32.98
C GLY A 312 9.58 13.72 33.18
N ALA A 313 9.64 14.99 33.58
CA ALA A 313 8.46 15.85 33.70
C ALA A 313 7.76 16.04 32.35
N ALA A 314 8.51 16.29 31.27
CA ALA A 314 7.94 16.39 29.92
C ALA A 314 7.27 15.08 29.46
N ALA A 315 7.88 13.92 29.76
CA ALA A 315 7.29 12.62 29.45
C ALA A 315 5.98 12.38 30.22
N ARG A 316 5.90 12.82 31.49
CA ARG A 316 4.66 12.78 32.29
C ARG A 316 3.57 13.67 31.71
N VAL A 317 3.91 14.89 31.32
CA VAL A 317 2.95 15.82 30.69
C VAL A 317 2.32 15.18 29.46
N ARG A 318 3.16 14.66 28.55
CA ARG A 318 2.69 14.00 27.34
C ARG A 318 1.82 12.78 27.64
N LEU A 319 2.19 11.96 28.61
CA LEU A 319 1.40 10.80 29.02
C LEU A 319 0.00 11.21 29.50
N TYR A 320 -0.10 12.26 30.33
CA TYR A 320 -1.38 12.74 30.85
C TYR A 320 -2.24 13.46 29.81
N ASP A 321 -1.62 14.05 28.77
CA ASP A 321 -2.34 14.61 27.62
C ASP A 321 -2.96 13.50 26.75
N GLU A 322 -2.30 12.34 26.64
CA GLU A 322 -2.77 11.23 25.81
C GLU A 322 -3.70 10.25 26.56
N VAL A 323 -3.52 10.06 27.87
CA VAL A 323 -4.20 9.00 28.65
C VAL A 323 -4.76 9.55 29.98
N PRO A 324 -6.03 9.27 30.31
CA PRO A 324 -6.60 9.66 31.61
C PRO A 324 -5.86 9.03 32.80
N LEU A 325 -5.69 9.79 33.88
CA LEU A 325 -4.99 9.35 35.11
C LEU A 325 -5.53 8.02 35.67
N ALA A 326 -6.84 7.82 35.65
CA ALA A 326 -7.47 6.59 36.14
C ALA A 326 -7.01 5.35 35.36
N THR A 327 -6.90 5.48 34.04
CA THR A 327 -6.37 4.41 33.18
C THR A 327 -4.89 4.17 33.46
N ILE A 328 -4.10 5.24 33.61
CA ILE A 328 -2.66 5.13 33.91
C ILE A 328 -2.43 4.36 35.22
N LEU A 329 -3.11 4.76 36.30
CA LEU A 329 -2.95 4.10 37.59
C LEU A 329 -3.45 2.66 37.59
N LYS A 330 -4.52 2.36 36.84
CA LYS A 330 -5.00 0.99 36.62
C LYS A 330 -3.96 0.15 35.87
N ASP A 331 -3.39 0.69 34.79
CA ASP A 331 -2.36 0.02 34.00
C ASP A 331 -1.12 -0.28 34.84
N MET A 332 -0.73 0.61 35.76
CA MET A 332 0.37 0.36 36.71
C MET A 332 0.09 -0.80 37.66
N ALA A 333 -1.17 -1.10 38.00
CA ALA A 333 -1.52 -2.32 38.72
C ALA A 333 -1.38 -3.57 37.82
N GLU A 334 -1.66 -3.46 36.52
CA GLU A 334 -1.45 -4.56 35.57
C GLU A 334 0.04 -4.85 35.34
N VAL A 335 0.90 -3.83 35.43
CA VAL A 335 2.36 -3.98 35.39
C VAL A 335 2.84 -4.99 36.44
N ILE A 336 2.26 -4.95 37.65
CA ILE A 336 2.52 -5.90 38.73
C ILE A 336 1.88 -7.25 38.41
N ALA A 337 0.58 -7.26 38.09
CA ALA A 337 -0.19 -8.49 37.92
C ALA A 337 0.35 -9.42 36.83
N LYS A 338 0.87 -8.86 35.73
CA LYS A 338 1.41 -9.59 34.57
C LYS A 338 2.95 -9.67 34.56
N GLY A 339 3.61 -9.16 35.60
CA GLY A 339 5.06 -9.17 35.71
C GLY A 339 5.61 -10.58 36.00
N GLN A 340 6.92 -10.66 36.17
CA GLN A 340 7.63 -11.91 36.47
C GLN A 340 8.64 -11.72 37.59
N LEU A 341 8.82 -12.73 38.44
CA LEU A 341 9.81 -12.72 39.51
C LEU A 341 11.04 -13.52 39.11
N ASP A 342 12.18 -12.85 38.95
CA ASP A 342 13.47 -13.52 38.82
C ASP A 342 14.09 -13.66 40.21
N LEU A 343 13.82 -14.81 40.85
CA LEU A 343 14.32 -15.11 42.19
C LEU A 343 15.85 -15.19 42.24
N ARG A 344 16.52 -15.53 41.14
CA ARG A 344 17.98 -15.68 41.10
C ARG A 344 18.69 -14.33 41.06
N ALA A 345 18.17 -13.39 40.26
CA ALA A 345 18.68 -12.01 40.21
C ALA A 345 18.16 -11.11 41.35
N ALA A 346 17.16 -11.59 42.10
CA ALA A 346 16.40 -10.79 43.08
C ALA A 346 15.77 -9.53 42.44
N VAL A 347 15.15 -9.70 41.26
CA VAL A 347 14.55 -8.62 40.47
C VAL A 347 13.11 -8.96 40.10
N PHE A 348 12.23 -7.98 40.25
CA PHE A 348 10.90 -8.00 39.64
C PHE A 348 11.01 -7.45 38.22
N ARG A 349 10.60 -8.25 37.24
CA ARG A 349 10.49 -7.84 35.84
C ARG A 349 9.06 -7.36 35.57
N PRO A 350 8.87 -6.06 35.31
CA PRO A 350 7.54 -5.49 35.06
C PRO A 350 6.95 -5.99 33.74
N HIS A 351 5.62 -5.96 33.61
CA HIS A 351 4.98 -6.07 32.29
C HIS A 351 5.10 -4.74 31.55
N PHE A 352 5.78 -4.75 30.40
CA PHE A 352 6.10 -3.55 29.61
C PHE A 352 4.93 -3.11 28.71
N ASN A 353 3.82 -2.71 29.31
CA ASN A 353 2.75 -2.05 28.56
C ASN A 353 3.16 -0.63 28.12
N ASP A 354 2.42 -0.04 27.18
CA ASP A 354 2.72 1.30 26.65
C ASP A 354 2.77 2.36 27.75
N THR A 355 1.90 2.28 28.76
CA THR A 355 1.87 3.19 29.91
C THR A 355 3.15 3.11 30.73
N TYR A 356 3.62 1.92 31.10
CA TYR A 356 4.87 1.72 31.82
C TYR A 356 6.07 2.22 31.01
N SER A 357 6.11 1.91 29.71
CA SER A 357 7.17 2.38 28.82
C SER A 357 7.20 3.91 28.73
N LYS A 358 6.05 4.58 28.63
CA LYS A 358 5.99 6.05 28.69
C LYS A 358 6.40 6.59 30.07
N MET A 359 6.03 5.89 31.13
CA MET A 359 6.39 6.27 32.52
C MET A 359 7.89 6.16 32.79
N GLU A 360 8.56 5.16 32.21
CA GLU A 360 10.00 4.91 32.33
C GLU A 360 10.81 5.39 31.12
N TYR A 361 10.22 6.25 30.29
CA TYR A 361 10.86 6.76 29.08
C TYR A 361 12.21 7.41 29.37
N ILE A 362 12.30 8.22 30.43
CA ILE A 362 13.53 8.87 30.89
C ILE A 362 14.70 7.89 31.07
N LYS A 363 14.40 6.66 31.51
CA LYS A 363 15.39 5.65 31.84
C LYS A 363 15.87 4.87 30.63
N PHE A 364 14.95 4.43 29.77
CA PHE A 364 15.28 3.53 28.65
C PHE A 364 15.35 4.25 27.29
N GLY A 365 14.57 5.31 27.10
CA GLY A 365 14.46 6.06 25.83
C GLY A 365 15.10 7.44 25.83
N GLY A 366 15.55 7.94 26.99
CA GLY A 366 16.27 9.21 27.12
C GLY A 366 17.78 9.06 27.07
N SER A 367 18.49 10.18 27.01
CA SER A 367 19.96 10.28 26.96
C SER A 367 20.64 10.02 28.31
N SER A 368 20.13 9.09 29.12
CA SER A 368 20.71 8.72 30.43
C SER A 368 21.73 7.57 30.32
N ILE A 369 22.26 7.31 29.12
CA ILE A 369 22.99 6.08 28.82
C ILE A 369 24.49 6.35 28.75
N VAL A 370 25.24 5.66 29.60
CA VAL A 370 26.70 5.59 29.55
C VAL A 370 27.17 4.22 29.08
N GLN A 371 28.32 4.18 28.40
CA GLN A 371 28.96 2.96 27.93
C GLN A 371 30.45 2.99 28.24
N HIS A 372 30.87 2.07 29.10
CA HIS A 372 32.28 1.81 29.39
C HIS A 372 32.71 0.52 28.69
N THR A 373 33.74 0.66 27.86
CA THR A 373 34.40 -0.43 27.14
C THR A 373 35.90 -0.32 27.37
N ARG A 374 36.67 -1.32 26.95
CA ARG A 374 38.13 -1.21 27.00
C ARG A 374 38.72 -0.06 26.18
N THR A 375 38.00 0.38 25.16
CA THR A 375 38.48 1.43 24.24
C THR A 375 38.14 2.82 24.77
N SER A 376 36.94 3.00 25.32
CA SER A 376 36.48 4.29 25.81
C SER A 376 35.37 4.16 26.85
N SER A 377 35.31 5.17 27.70
CA SER A 377 34.18 5.54 28.55
C SER A 377 33.46 6.71 27.86
N ARG A 378 32.18 6.55 27.54
CA ARG A 378 31.43 7.55 26.76
C ARG A 378 29.98 7.67 27.23
N GLU A 379 29.41 8.84 27.03
CA GLU A 379 28.00 9.14 27.22
C GLU A 379 27.29 9.23 25.86
N LEU A 380 26.06 8.70 25.77
CA LEU A 380 25.26 8.73 24.56
C LEU A 380 24.23 9.87 24.60
N LEU A 381 24.70 11.09 24.33
CA LEU A 381 23.91 12.33 24.41
C LEU A 381 22.66 12.34 23.52
N PHE A 382 22.69 11.67 22.37
CA PHE A 382 21.60 11.66 21.38
C PHE A 382 20.88 10.31 21.31
N HIS A 383 21.01 9.46 22.34
CA HIS A 383 20.20 8.25 22.43
C HIS A 383 18.71 8.63 22.54
N TYR A 384 17.90 8.04 21.68
CA TYR A 384 16.48 8.34 21.57
C TYR A 384 15.71 7.13 21.09
N PHE A 385 14.55 6.89 21.69
CA PHE A 385 13.55 5.94 21.18
C PHE A 385 12.28 6.67 20.76
N ALA A 386 11.84 6.42 19.54
CA ALA A 386 10.69 7.09 18.94
C ALA A 386 9.36 6.56 19.46
N SER A 387 9.33 5.32 19.96
CA SER A 387 8.09 4.68 20.38
C SER A 387 8.19 3.95 21.73
N PRO A 388 7.06 3.79 22.46
CA PRO A 388 7.00 2.98 23.67
C PRO A 388 7.42 1.52 23.46
N ARG A 389 7.31 1.00 22.23
CA ARG A 389 7.71 -0.37 21.89
C ARG A 389 9.23 -0.54 21.88
N GLU A 390 9.97 0.46 21.41
CA GLU A 390 11.43 0.44 21.47
C GLU A 390 11.92 0.51 22.93
N VAL A 391 11.26 1.33 23.75
CA VAL A 391 11.49 1.41 25.20
C VAL A 391 11.20 0.06 25.87
N ALA A 392 10.07 -0.59 25.52
CA ALA A 392 9.73 -1.92 26.02
C ALA A 392 10.77 -2.98 25.64
N ALA A 393 11.28 -2.94 24.40
CA ALA A 393 12.34 -3.84 23.93
C ALA A 393 13.63 -3.64 24.73
N ALA A 394 14.04 -2.38 24.96
CA ALA A 394 15.21 -2.06 25.76
C ALA A 394 15.06 -2.46 27.23
N ALA A 395 13.89 -2.21 27.83
CA ALA A 395 13.59 -2.66 29.19
C ALA A 395 13.61 -4.18 29.29
N LYS A 396 12.98 -4.88 28.34
CA LYS A 396 12.98 -6.34 28.24
C LYS A 396 14.40 -6.90 28.18
N LEU A 397 15.27 -6.34 27.33
CA LEU A 397 16.66 -6.77 27.27
C LEU A 397 17.39 -6.47 28.58
N TYR A 398 17.28 -5.25 29.10
CA TYR A 398 17.89 -4.82 30.36
C TYR A 398 17.59 -5.78 31.51
N TYR A 399 16.31 -6.09 31.74
CA TYR A 399 15.90 -7.01 32.81
C TYR A 399 16.32 -8.45 32.53
N SER A 400 16.35 -8.88 31.27
CA SER A 400 16.74 -10.26 30.90
C SER A 400 18.25 -10.49 30.97
N THR A 401 19.06 -9.43 30.88
CA THR A 401 20.53 -9.49 30.97
C THR A 401 21.07 -8.96 32.29
N LYS A 402 20.22 -8.79 33.31
CA LYS A 402 20.67 -8.48 34.67
C LYS A 402 21.62 -9.57 35.18
N PRO A 403 22.61 -9.23 36.01
CA PRO A 403 23.45 -10.23 36.66
C PRO A 403 22.61 -11.29 37.37
N MET A 404 23.02 -12.54 37.23
CA MET A 404 22.36 -13.74 37.73
C MET A 404 20.94 -13.99 37.18
N SER A 405 20.51 -13.31 36.12
CA SER A 405 19.16 -13.52 35.57
C SER A 405 18.97 -14.97 35.13
N SER A 406 17.83 -15.56 35.50
CA SER A 406 17.37 -16.90 35.11
C SER A 406 17.35 -17.16 33.60
N LEU A 407 17.30 -16.11 32.76
CA LEU A 407 17.29 -16.20 31.30
C LEU A 407 18.68 -16.31 30.67
N VAL A 408 19.74 -16.06 31.45
CA VAL A 408 21.13 -16.26 31.03
C VAL A 408 21.61 -17.62 31.52
N ASP A 409 22.21 -18.41 30.61
CA ASP A 409 22.74 -19.73 30.94
C ASP A 409 24.20 -19.63 31.40
N TYR A 410 24.46 -19.90 32.68
CA TYR A 410 25.79 -19.85 33.27
C TYR A 410 26.52 -21.20 33.29
N THR A 411 25.97 -22.25 32.66
CA THR A 411 26.56 -23.60 32.68
C THR A 411 27.94 -23.67 32.01
N SER A 412 28.13 -22.95 30.90
CA SER A 412 29.39 -22.86 30.17
C SER A 412 29.54 -21.52 29.46
N PRO A 413 30.76 -21.09 29.11
CA PRO A 413 30.97 -19.91 28.26
C PRO A 413 30.20 -19.94 26.93
N TYR A 414 30.05 -21.14 26.34
CA TYR A 414 29.32 -21.33 25.09
C TYR A 414 27.82 -21.09 25.24
N THR A 415 27.20 -21.74 26.22
CA THR A 415 25.77 -21.60 26.48
C THR A 415 25.43 -20.18 26.96
N HIS A 416 26.31 -19.56 27.76
CA HIS A 416 26.21 -18.15 28.15
C HIS A 416 26.20 -17.21 26.95
N ARG A 417 27.12 -17.41 25.99
CA ARG A 417 27.12 -16.64 24.74
C ARG A 417 25.83 -16.87 23.96
N LYS A 418 25.38 -18.13 23.82
CA LYS A 418 24.15 -18.45 23.08
C LYS A 418 22.91 -17.80 23.69
N SER A 419 22.76 -17.82 25.02
CA SER A 419 21.63 -17.16 25.69
C SER A 419 21.66 -15.64 25.51
N ILE A 420 22.83 -15.00 25.68
CA ILE A 420 22.95 -13.54 25.48
C ILE A 420 22.65 -13.16 24.03
N VAL A 421 23.22 -13.89 23.06
CA VAL A 421 22.99 -13.62 21.64
C VAL A 421 21.52 -13.80 21.28
N GLY A 422 20.85 -14.83 21.82
CA GLY A 422 19.41 -15.02 21.62
C GLY A 422 18.58 -13.84 22.11
N LEU A 423 18.86 -13.35 23.34
CA LEU A 423 18.20 -12.17 23.90
C LEU A 423 18.49 -10.90 23.10
N CYS A 424 19.73 -10.70 22.64
CA CYS A 424 20.08 -9.57 21.79
C CYS A 424 19.42 -9.63 20.41
N ALA A 425 19.27 -10.83 19.84
CA ALA A 425 18.60 -11.02 18.56
C ALA A 425 17.10 -10.73 18.66
N GLU A 426 16.45 -11.16 19.75
CA GLU A 426 15.07 -10.80 20.07
C GLU A 426 14.89 -9.29 20.22
N TYR A 427 15.80 -8.61 20.94
CA TYR A 427 15.81 -7.14 21.02
C TYR A 427 15.95 -6.48 19.64
N GLY A 428 16.85 -6.98 18.79
CA GLY A 428 17.02 -6.47 17.43
C GLY A 428 15.74 -6.61 16.60
N LEU A 429 15.06 -7.76 16.70
CA LEU A 429 13.79 -8.01 16.03
C LEU A 429 12.68 -7.07 16.52
N ASP A 430 12.54 -6.90 17.84
CA ASP A 430 11.56 -6.01 18.45
C ASP A 430 11.78 -4.55 17.99
N LEU A 431 13.05 -4.11 17.88
CA LEU A 431 13.39 -2.80 17.32
C LEU A 431 13.07 -2.68 15.83
N THR A 432 13.38 -3.70 15.02
CA THR A 432 13.07 -3.67 13.59
C THR A 432 11.57 -3.58 13.37
N TYR A 433 10.77 -4.35 14.11
CA TYR A 433 9.32 -4.24 14.09
C TYR A 433 8.86 -2.81 14.44
N ALA A 434 9.40 -2.23 15.51
CA ALA A 434 9.04 -0.88 15.94
C ALA A 434 9.41 0.20 14.89
N ARG A 435 10.48 0.00 14.13
CA ARG A 435 10.89 0.89 13.03
C ARG A 435 10.07 0.73 11.76
N GLN A 436 9.71 -0.50 11.40
CA GLN A 436 8.87 -0.78 10.23
C GLN A 436 7.41 -0.34 10.48
N PHE A 437 6.93 -0.40 11.72
CA PHE A 437 5.53 -0.19 12.06
C PHE A 437 4.93 1.14 11.54
N PRO A 438 5.52 2.33 11.79
CA PRO A 438 4.89 3.59 11.36
C PRO A 438 4.72 3.69 9.84
N VAL A 439 5.73 3.28 9.08
CA VAL A 439 5.73 3.37 7.61
C VAL A 439 4.82 2.30 7.00
N LEU A 440 4.95 1.04 7.40
CA LEU A 440 4.15 -0.05 6.82
C LEU A 440 2.67 0.02 7.25
N SER A 441 2.38 0.45 8.47
CA SER A 441 0.99 0.65 8.91
C SER A 441 0.32 1.81 8.16
N SER A 442 1.03 2.92 7.93
CA SER A 442 0.47 4.05 7.16
C SER A 442 0.30 3.70 5.68
N ALA A 443 1.27 3.01 5.07
CA ALA A 443 1.11 2.47 3.71
C ALA A 443 -0.10 1.52 3.61
N HIS A 444 -0.29 0.63 4.59
CA HIS A 444 -1.46 -0.24 4.62
C HIS A 444 -2.78 0.53 4.75
N HIS A 445 -2.82 1.58 5.56
CA HIS A 445 -4.00 2.45 5.64
C HIS A 445 -4.27 3.18 4.32
N LEU A 446 -3.23 3.65 3.62
CA LEU A 446 -3.38 4.27 2.30
C LEU A 446 -3.92 3.29 1.25
N ALA A 447 -3.40 2.05 1.24
CA ALA A 447 -3.91 1.00 0.36
C ALA A 447 -5.40 0.69 0.63
N ASN A 448 -5.76 0.53 1.91
CA ASN A 448 -7.16 0.29 2.31
C ASN A 448 -8.06 1.49 1.96
N ALA A 449 -7.55 2.72 2.07
CA ALA A 449 -8.28 3.92 1.69
C ALA A 449 -8.55 3.97 0.17
N GLU A 450 -7.58 3.60 -0.65
CA GLU A 450 -7.75 3.53 -2.11
C GLU A 450 -8.78 2.46 -2.52
N GLU A 451 -8.70 1.27 -1.92
CA GLU A 451 -9.68 0.18 -2.15
C GLU A 451 -11.11 0.58 -1.74
N LEU A 452 -11.22 1.32 -0.63
CA LEU A 452 -12.49 1.90 -0.18
C LEU A 452 -13.06 2.89 -1.19
N VAL A 453 -12.24 3.81 -1.68
CA VAL A 453 -12.65 4.81 -2.69
C VAL A 453 -13.07 4.14 -3.99
N GLN A 454 -12.35 3.11 -4.44
CA GLN A 454 -12.71 2.35 -5.64
C GLN A 454 -14.05 1.61 -5.48
N THR A 455 -14.28 1.00 -4.31
CA THR A 455 -15.55 0.33 -3.99
C THR A 455 -16.70 1.34 -4.00
N MET A 456 -16.50 2.50 -3.38
CA MET A 456 -17.47 3.60 -3.38
C MET A 456 -17.79 4.10 -4.79
N GLN A 457 -16.77 4.32 -5.61
CA GLN A 457 -16.92 4.77 -6.99
C GLN A 457 -17.79 3.78 -7.78
N SER A 458 -17.52 2.48 -7.65
CA SER A 458 -18.29 1.44 -8.35
C SER A 458 -19.77 1.42 -7.93
N GLN A 459 -20.04 1.55 -6.63
CA GLN A 459 -21.42 1.56 -6.10
C GLN A 459 -22.19 2.83 -6.51
N ILE A 460 -21.55 3.99 -6.46
CA ILE A 460 -22.18 5.28 -6.83
C ILE A 460 -22.40 5.39 -8.34
N ALA A 461 -21.51 4.82 -9.16
CA ALA A 461 -21.62 4.85 -10.61
C ALA A 461 -22.78 3.98 -11.14
N ARG A 462 -23.14 2.90 -10.43
CA ARG A 462 -24.13 1.91 -10.89
C ARG A 462 -25.54 2.48 -11.19
N PRO A 463 -26.17 3.31 -10.34
CA PRO A 463 -27.43 3.98 -10.65
C PRO A 463 -27.45 4.77 -11.96
N TYR A 464 -26.33 5.37 -12.35
CA TYR A 464 -26.20 6.11 -13.61
C TYR A 464 -26.22 5.14 -14.81
N GLY A 465 -25.56 4.00 -14.70
CA GLY A 465 -25.59 2.94 -15.71
C GLY A 465 -26.98 2.36 -15.94
N VAL A 466 -27.77 2.17 -14.88
CA VAL A 466 -29.17 1.72 -14.98
C VAL A 466 -30.05 2.76 -15.70
N ALA A 467 -29.91 4.05 -15.33
CA ALA A 467 -30.66 5.12 -15.97
C ALA A 467 -30.34 5.24 -17.47
N ARG A 468 -29.05 5.21 -17.81
CA ARG A 468 -28.57 5.24 -19.19
C ARG A 468 -29.13 4.07 -20.00
N ARG A 469 -28.98 2.82 -19.52
CA ARG A 469 -29.51 1.64 -20.23
C ARG A 469 -31.02 1.70 -20.42
N ALA A 470 -31.78 2.17 -19.44
CA ALA A 470 -33.22 2.39 -19.59
C ALA A 470 -33.55 3.44 -20.68
N ARG A 471 -32.81 4.55 -20.73
CA ARG A 471 -32.92 5.56 -21.78
C ARG A 471 -32.59 4.97 -23.16
N LEU A 472 -31.51 4.22 -23.30
CA LEU A 472 -31.10 3.57 -24.55
C LEU A 472 -32.13 2.56 -25.02
N ASN A 473 -32.64 1.71 -24.13
CA ASN A 473 -33.68 0.74 -24.48
C ASN A 473 -34.96 1.45 -24.96
N LYS A 474 -35.34 2.58 -24.35
CA LYS A 474 -36.47 3.40 -24.79
C LYS A 474 -36.23 4.04 -26.17
N ALA A 475 -35.03 4.57 -26.40
CA ALA A 475 -34.64 5.16 -27.69
C ALA A 475 -34.64 4.10 -28.81
N ARG A 476 -34.00 2.93 -28.56
CA ARG A 476 -33.99 1.79 -29.48
C ARG A 476 -35.40 1.34 -29.85
N ALA A 477 -36.29 1.18 -28.86
CA ALA A 477 -37.68 0.81 -29.12
C ALA A 477 -38.44 1.86 -29.96
N GLY A 478 -38.03 3.13 -29.91
CA GLY A 478 -38.54 4.19 -30.78
C GLY A 478 -38.05 4.05 -32.22
N TYR A 479 -36.73 3.93 -32.42
CA TYR A 479 -36.10 3.82 -33.74
C TYR A 479 -36.43 2.50 -34.46
N GLN A 480 -36.60 1.40 -33.73
CA GLN A 480 -37.02 0.11 -34.31
C GLN A 480 -38.37 0.17 -35.03
N ARG A 481 -39.22 1.16 -34.73
CA ARG A 481 -40.48 1.38 -35.46
C ARG A 481 -40.27 2.04 -36.83
N LEU A 482 -39.13 2.71 -37.02
CA LEU A 482 -38.80 3.50 -38.21
C LEU A 482 -37.79 2.77 -39.11
N LEU A 483 -36.93 1.93 -38.54
CA LEU A 483 -35.91 1.16 -39.26
C LEU A 483 -36.49 -0.13 -39.86
N GLN A 484 -35.83 -0.66 -40.90
CA GLN A 484 -36.18 -1.97 -41.47
C GLN A 484 -35.92 -3.09 -40.44
N PRO A 485 -36.90 -3.95 -40.13
CA PRO A 485 -36.75 -4.95 -39.08
C PRO A 485 -35.85 -6.11 -39.53
N VAL A 486 -35.09 -6.65 -38.58
CA VAL A 486 -34.38 -7.93 -38.74
C VAL A 486 -35.31 -9.06 -38.31
N SER A 487 -35.39 -10.14 -39.09
CA SER A 487 -36.26 -11.28 -38.82
C SER A 487 -35.59 -12.61 -39.15
N ASN A 488 -36.28 -13.73 -38.88
CA ASN A 488 -35.83 -15.10 -39.22
C ASN A 488 -34.43 -15.46 -38.70
N ILE A 489 -34.14 -15.15 -37.43
CA ILE A 489 -32.84 -15.46 -36.82
C ILE A 489 -32.84 -16.90 -36.27
N TYR A 490 -31.97 -17.75 -36.82
CA TYR A 490 -31.73 -19.10 -36.31
C TYR A 490 -30.27 -19.53 -36.52
N VAL A 491 -29.86 -20.54 -35.77
CA VAL A 491 -28.49 -21.09 -35.81
C VAL A 491 -28.53 -22.46 -36.45
N SER A 492 -27.62 -22.75 -37.38
CA SER A 492 -27.47 -24.08 -38.00
C SER A 492 -26.02 -24.56 -37.95
N SER A 493 -25.80 -25.86 -38.17
CA SER A 493 -24.45 -26.38 -38.47
C SER A 493 -23.93 -25.78 -39.78
N ILE A 494 -22.61 -25.65 -39.87
CA ILE A 494 -21.93 -25.22 -41.10
C ILE A 494 -21.86 -26.42 -42.05
N PRO A 495 -22.35 -26.31 -43.29
CA PRO A 495 -22.24 -27.41 -44.25
C PRO A 495 -20.77 -27.63 -44.62
N SER A 496 -20.41 -28.90 -44.85
CA SER A 496 -19.06 -29.25 -45.28
C SER A 496 -18.72 -28.58 -46.61
N GLU A 497 -17.56 -27.92 -46.67
CA GLU A 497 -17.01 -27.40 -47.92
C GLU A 497 -16.59 -28.54 -48.87
N LEU A 498 -16.23 -29.69 -48.30
CA LEU A 498 -15.81 -30.89 -49.02
C LEU A 498 -16.99 -31.48 -49.78
N LEU A 499 -16.82 -31.64 -51.09
CA LEU A 499 -17.81 -32.21 -51.99
C LEU A 499 -17.55 -33.71 -52.16
N GLU A 500 -18.63 -34.49 -52.23
CA GLU A 500 -18.55 -35.92 -52.58
C GLU A 500 -18.05 -36.10 -54.02
N THR A 501 -17.39 -37.23 -54.28
CA THR A 501 -16.90 -37.55 -55.61
C THR A 501 -18.07 -37.74 -56.58
N GLY A 502 -18.25 -36.80 -57.51
CA GLY A 502 -19.38 -36.77 -58.46
C GLY A 502 -20.46 -35.72 -58.15
N ALA A 503 -20.21 -34.78 -57.23
CA ALA A 503 -21.12 -33.66 -56.94
C ALA A 503 -21.49 -32.85 -58.21
N ALA A 504 -22.72 -32.35 -58.25
CA ALA A 504 -23.25 -31.60 -59.41
C ALA A 504 -22.48 -30.29 -59.64
N GLU A 505 -22.39 -29.82 -60.88
CA GLU A 505 -21.69 -28.57 -61.26
C GLU A 505 -22.24 -27.33 -60.51
N GLU A 506 -23.53 -27.35 -60.17
CA GLU A 506 -24.20 -26.36 -59.32
C GLU A 506 -23.71 -26.38 -57.86
N GLN A 507 -23.35 -27.54 -57.31
CA GLN A 507 -22.76 -27.66 -55.97
C GLN A 507 -21.27 -27.32 -55.97
N ILE A 508 -20.59 -27.52 -57.10
CA ILE A 508 -19.19 -27.16 -57.32
C ILE A 508 -19.02 -25.64 -57.43
N THR A 509 -19.99 -24.93 -58.02
CA THR A 509 -19.96 -23.48 -58.22
C THR A 509 -20.62 -22.69 -57.09
N ALA A 510 -21.43 -23.33 -56.24
CA ALA A 510 -22.04 -22.69 -55.07
C ALA A 510 -21.02 -22.45 -53.94
N SER A 511 -20.92 -21.19 -53.50
CA SER A 511 -20.14 -20.80 -52.32
C SER A 511 -20.63 -21.53 -51.06
N THR A 512 -19.75 -21.65 -50.06
CA THR A 512 -20.07 -22.23 -48.75
C THR A 512 -21.23 -21.48 -48.09
N SER A 513 -21.28 -20.15 -48.23
CA SER A 513 -22.38 -19.29 -47.79
C SER A 513 -23.72 -19.63 -48.46
N LEU A 514 -23.73 -19.90 -49.77
CA LEU A 514 -24.94 -20.30 -50.49
C LEU A 514 -25.44 -21.69 -50.06
N ARG A 515 -24.51 -22.62 -49.82
CA ARG A 515 -24.83 -23.94 -49.25
C ARG A 515 -25.36 -23.82 -47.82
N ALA A 516 -24.79 -22.92 -47.02
CA ALA A 516 -25.25 -22.65 -45.66
C ALA A 516 -26.67 -22.07 -45.70
N ALA A 517 -26.93 -21.08 -46.55
CA ALA A 517 -28.26 -20.47 -46.72
C ALA A 517 -29.36 -21.46 -47.16
N ALA A 518 -28.98 -22.59 -47.78
CA ALA A 518 -29.92 -23.66 -48.15
C ALA A 518 -30.33 -24.55 -46.97
N VAL A 519 -29.58 -24.53 -45.85
CA VAL A 519 -29.86 -25.31 -44.63
C VAL A 519 -30.95 -24.62 -43.83
N LYS A 520 -32.15 -25.20 -43.80
CA LYS A 520 -33.31 -24.66 -43.06
C LYS A 520 -33.50 -25.23 -41.65
N GLU A 521 -32.66 -26.18 -41.24
CA GLU A 521 -32.80 -26.87 -39.96
C GLU A 521 -32.05 -26.13 -38.84
N ALA A 522 -32.79 -25.67 -37.83
CA ALA A 522 -32.22 -24.97 -36.68
C ALA A 522 -31.62 -25.96 -35.66
N SER A 523 -30.43 -25.66 -35.16
CA SER A 523 -29.74 -26.45 -34.12
C SER A 523 -30.37 -26.18 -32.74
N PRO A 524 -30.82 -27.22 -32.01
CA PRO A 524 -31.41 -27.07 -30.68
C PRO A 524 -30.35 -26.81 -29.59
N SER A 525 -29.08 -27.14 -29.86
CA SER A 525 -27.96 -26.95 -28.95
C SER A 525 -26.71 -26.47 -29.69
N TRP A 526 -25.82 -25.79 -28.97
CA TRP A 526 -24.54 -25.30 -29.48
C TRP A 526 -23.42 -25.67 -28.50
N GLN A 527 -22.47 -26.51 -28.94
CA GLN A 527 -21.35 -26.87 -28.07
C GLN A 527 -20.27 -25.78 -28.03
N LEU A 528 -19.63 -25.58 -26.87
CA LEU A 528 -18.46 -24.68 -26.77
C LEU A 528 -17.31 -25.20 -27.65
N GLY A 529 -16.56 -24.26 -28.24
CA GLY A 529 -15.44 -24.58 -29.13
C GLY A 529 -15.86 -25.04 -30.53
N THR A 530 -17.07 -24.72 -30.97
CA THR A 530 -17.59 -25.10 -32.29
C THR A 530 -17.98 -23.89 -33.13
N ARG A 531 -17.91 -24.05 -34.45
CA ARG A 531 -18.38 -23.05 -35.42
C ARG A 531 -19.83 -23.33 -35.83
N LYS A 532 -20.65 -22.29 -35.93
CA LYS A 532 -22.04 -22.38 -36.42
C LYS A 532 -22.35 -21.23 -37.39
N ALA A 533 -23.37 -21.43 -38.21
CA ALA A 533 -23.91 -20.40 -39.10
C ALA A 533 -25.12 -19.72 -38.45
N VAL A 534 -25.10 -18.40 -38.35
CA VAL A 534 -26.22 -17.57 -37.91
C VAL A 534 -26.90 -17.00 -39.14
N HIS A 535 -28.13 -17.45 -39.37
CA HIS A 535 -28.99 -16.95 -40.43
C HIS A 535 -29.76 -15.74 -39.92
N TYR A 536 -29.93 -14.75 -40.77
CA TYR A 536 -30.79 -13.60 -40.50
C TYR A 536 -31.50 -13.16 -41.79
N HIS A 537 -32.54 -12.35 -41.66
CA HIS A 537 -33.17 -11.70 -42.80
C HIS A 537 -33.33 -10.21 -42.53
N TRP A 538 -32.74 -9.39 -43.39
CA TRP A 538 -32.80 -7.92 -43.29
C TRP A 538 -32.99 -7.27 -44.66
N PRO A 539 -34.22 -6.80 -45.00
CA PRO A 539 -34.52 -6.22 -46.31
C PRO A 539 -34.09 -4.74 -46.43
N GLY A 540 -32.80 -4.46 -46.22
CA GLY A 540 -32.22 -3.12 -46.33
C GLY A 540 -31.86 -2.70 -47.76
N SER A 541 -31.81 -1.38 -48.00
CA SER A 541 -31.37 -0.77 -49.28
C SER A 541 -29.97 -1.28 -49.73
N PRO A 542 -28.94 -1.34 -48.85
CA PRO A 542 -27.63 -1.89 -49.22
C PRO A 542 -27.67 -3.34 -49.71
N LEU A 543 -28.50 -4.19 -49.09
CA LEU A 543 -28.65 -5.59 -49.51
C LEU A 543 -29.27 -5.71 -50.90
N GLU A 544 -30.28 -4.89 -51.21
CA GLU A 544 -30.87 -4.87 -52.56
C GLU A 544 -29.88 -4.37 -53.62
N LYS A 545 -29.11 -3.32 -53.32
CA LYS A 545 -28.03 -2.84 -54.19
C LYS A 545 -27.00 -3.95 -54.41
N LEU A 546 -26.58 -4.63 -53.34
CA LEU A 546 -25.64 -5.74 -53.41
C LEU A 546 -26.19 -6.86 -54.30
N ARG A 547 -27.44 -7.30 -54.12
CA ARG A 547 -28.10 -8.30 -54.96
C ARG A 547 -28.10 -7.92 -56.44
N ARG A 548 -28.48 -6.68 -56.77
CA ARG A 548 -28.47 -6.17 -58.16
C ARG A 548 -27.07 -6.17 -58.76
N VAL A 549 -26.08 -5.70 -58.00
CA VAL A 549 -24.68 -5.64 -58.42
C VAL A 549 -24.07 -7.03 -58.50
N THR A 550 -24.50 -8.03 -57.73
CA THR A 550 -23.95 -9.39 -57.82
C THR A 550 -24.56 -10.18 -58.98
N GLN A 551 -25.78 -9.82 -59.42
CA GLN A 551 -26.50 -10.46 -60.54
C GLN A 551 -26.12 -9.90 -61.94
N SER A 552 -25.43 -8.77 -62.04
CA SER A 552 -25.16 -8.04 -63.29
C SER A 552 -23.84 -8.39 -64.05
N GLY A 553 -23.81 -9.43 -64.87
CA GLY A 553 -22.72 -9.66 -65.86
C GLY A 553 -21.41 -10.27 -65.29
N PRO A 554 -20.25 -10.21 -65.99
CA PRO A 554 -18.98 -10.80 -65.54
C PRO A 554 -18.26 -9.95 -64.45
N GLN A 555 -17.40 -10.59 -63.65
CA GLN A 555 -16.68 -9.95 -62.53
C GLN A 555 -15.53 -9.06 -63.06
N THR A 556 -15.57 -7.75 -62.74
CA THR A 556 -14.51 -6.77 -63.07
C THR A 556 -13.97 -6.12 -61.79
N THR A 557 -12.79 -5.50 -61.85
CA THR A 557 -12.18 -4.76 -60.71
C THR A 557 -13.05 -3.61 -60.22
N GLU A 558 -13.66 -2.84 -61.12
CA GLU A 558 -14.58 -1.75 -60.76
C GLU A 558 -15.79 -2.28 -59.99
N ARG A 559 -16.31 -3.45 -60.39
CA ARG A 559 -17.45 -4.08 -59.74
C ARG A 559 -17.09 -4.72 -58.40
N ALA A 560 -15.88 -5.26 -58.26
CA ALA A 560 -15.38 -5.71 -56.97
C ALA A 560 -15.28 -4.55 -55.96
N LEU A 561 -14.76 -3.39 -56.39
CA LEU A 561 -14.72 -2.17 -55.58
C LEU A 561 -16.13 -1.63 -55.26
N GLU A 562 -17.07 -1.73 -56.19
CA GLU A 562 -18.47 -1.36 -55.95
C GLU A 562 -19.15 -2.29 -54.93
N VAL A 563 -18.89 -3.60 -54.99
CA VAL A 563 -19.35 -4.58 -53.99
C VAL A 563 -18.77 -4.29 -52.61
N GLU A 564 -17.46 -4.02 -52.51
CA GLU A 564 -16.83 -3.64 -51.24
C GLU A 564 -17.42 -2.35 -50.67
N ARG A 565 -17.61 -1.32 -51.51
CA ARG A 565 -18.21 -0.05 -51.08
C ARG A 565 -19.64 -0.22 -50.56
N ILE A 566 -20.46 -1.05 -51.23
CA ILE A 566 -21.83 -1.33 -50.77
C ILE A 566 -21.81 -2.13 -49.46
N ALA A 567 -20.87 -3.07 -49.31
CA ALA A 567 -20.71 -3.83 -48.08
C ALA A 567 -20.29 -2.96 -46.89
N GLU A 568 -19.61 -1.84 -47.12
CA GLU A 568 -19.26 -0.82 -46.12
C GLU A 568 -20.41 0.13 -45.75
N GLU A 569 -21.53 0.13 -46.48
CA GLU A 569 -22.71 0.97 -46.17
C GLU A 569 -23.45 0.49 -44.90
N CYS A 570 -23.15 -0.72 -44.40
CA CYS A 570 -23.83 -1.31 -43.26
C CYS A 570 -22.91 -2.23 -42.45
N ARG A 571 -23.09 -2.21 -41.13
CA ARG A 571 -22.40 -3.08 -40.16
C ARG A 571 -23.39 -3.96 -39.42
N ILE A 572 -23.08 -5.24 -39.28
CA ILE A 572 -23.90 -6.20 -38.52
C ILE A 572 -23.09 -6.75 -37.33
N GLU A 573 -23.71 -6.75 -36.15
CA GLU A 573 -23.15 -7.29 -34.91
C GLU A 573 -23.91 -8.54 -34.47
N VAL A 574 -23.18 -9.60 -34.13
CA VAL A 574 -23.71 -10.87 -33.66
C VAL A 574 -23.19 -11.14 -32.26
N SER A 575 -24.09 -11.23 -31.29
CA SER A 575 -23.76 -11.41 -29.87
C SER A 575 -24.60 -12.51 -29.24
N LEU A 576 -24.07 -13.12 -28.17
CA LEU A 576 -24.73 -14.20 -27.44
C LEU A 576 -25.18 -13.71 -26.05
N TRP A 577 -26.43 -13.99 -25.71
CA TRP A 577 -27.06 -13.60 -24.45
C TRP A 577 -27.51 -14.84 -23.68
N ARG A 578 -27.20 -14.89 -22.38
CA ARG A 578 -27.51 -15.99 -21.47
C ARG A 578 -28.74 -15.68 -20.63
N ARG A 579 -29.58 -16.67 -20.36
CA ARG A 579 -30.65 -16.55 -19.39
C ARG A 579 -30.11 -16.67 -17.96
N VAL A 580 -30.48 -15.74 -17.09
CA VAL A 580 -30.09 -15.77 -15.67
C VAL A 580 -31.10 -16.58 -14.88
N THR A 581 -30.63 -17.52 -14.06
CA THR A 581 -31.52 -18.27 -13.18
C THR A 581 -31.97 -17.41 -11.97
N PRO A 582 -33.15 -17.65 -11.40
CA PRO A 582 -33.60 -16.92 -10.21
C PRO A 582 -32.60 -16.99 -9.03
N LYS A 583 -31.93 -18.14 -8.85
CA LYS A 583 -30.91 -18.34 -7.80
C LYS A 583 -29.68 -17.45 -8.00
N GLU A 584 -29.20 -17.30 -9.23
CA GLU A 584 -28.08 -16.42 -9.55
C GLU A 584 -28.46 -14.95 -9.34
N ALA A 585 -29.68 -14.56 -9.74
CA ALA A 585 -30.21 -13.22 -9.53
C ALA A 585 -30.34 -12.88 -8.03
N GLU A 586 -30.87 -13.80 -7.22
CA GLU A 586 -30.95 -13.66 -5.76
C GLU A 586 -29.57 -13.56 -5.11
N ALA A 587 -28.62 -14.40 -5.52
CA ALA A 587 -27.25 -14.37 -5.00
C ALA A 587 -26.53 -13.06 -5.35
N ALA A 588 -26.68 -12.56 -6.57
CA ALA A 588 -26.13 -11.28 -6.98
C ALA A 588 -26.74 -10.12 -6.17
N ALA A 589 -28.07 -10.10 -6.01
CA ALA A 589 -28.77 -9.09 -5.23
C ALA A 589 -28.35 -9.11 -3.74
N ALA A 590 -28.20 -10.30 -3.15
CA ALA A 590 -27.74 -10.44 -1.76
C ALA A 590 -26.31 -9.94 -1.55
N LYS A 591 -25.40 -10.26 -2.49
CA LYS A 591 -24.01 -9.75 -2.46
C LYS A 591 -23.97 -8.22 -2.50
N LEU A 592 -24.75 -7.62 -3.40
CA LEU A 592 -24.83 -6.17 -3.55
C LEU A 592 -25.41 -5.48 -2.31
N ALA A 593 -26.49 -6.03 -1.73
CA ALA A 593 -27.09 -5.49 -0.52
C ALA A 593 -26.13 -5.55 0.69
N GLU A 594 -25.31 -6.60 0.78
CA GLU A 594 -24.28 -6.71 1.82
C GLU A 594 -23.15 -5.69 1.61
N GLU A 595 -22.67 -5.50 0.37
CA GLU A 595 -21.67 -4.48 0.04
C GLU A 595 -22.17 -3.05 0.33
N GLU A 596 -23.41 -2.73 -0.05
CA GLU A 596 -24.05 -1.44 0.25
C GLU A 596 -24.15 -1.21 1.76
N LYS A 597 -24.60 -2.21 2.52
CA LYS A 597 -24.69 -2.13 3.98
C LYS A 597 -23.34 -1.94 4.65
N GLN A 598 -22.30 -2.64 4.18
CA GLN A 598 -20.94 -2.46 4.68
C GLN A 598 -20.42 -1.05 4.38
N LEU A 599 -20.71 -0.52 3.20
CA LEU A 599 -20.31 0.83 2.82
C LEU A 599 -21.02 1.90 3.66
N GLU A 600 -22.34 1.79 3.84
CA GLU A 600 -23.11 2.69 4.70
C GLU A 600 -22.61 2.68 6.15
N ALA A 601 -22.29 1.50 6.68
CA ALA A 601 -21.71 1.37 8.02
C ALA A 601 -20.36 2.09 8.13
N ARG A 602 -19.52 2.00 7.08
CA ARG A 602 -18.22 2.70 7.03
C ARG A 602 -18.37 4.21 6.86
N GLN A 603 -19.29 4.69 6.03
CA GLN A 603 -19.60 6.12 5.90
C GLN A 603 -20.13 6.71 7.21
N LYS A 604 -20.93 5.96 7.96
CA LYS A 604 -21.40 6.38 9.28
C LYS A 604 -20.27 6.45 10.32
N ALA A 605 -19.27 5.58 10.20
CA ALA A 605 -18.09 5.57 11.07
C ALA A 605 -17.06 6.66 10.71
N THR A 606 -16.97 7.06 9.44
CA THR A 606 -15.96 8.00 8.92
C THR A 606 -16.62 9.08 8.06
N PRO A 607 -16.89 10.29 8.60
CA PRO A 607 -17.65 11.32 7.91
C PRO A 607 -17.00 11.84 6.62
N GLU A 608 -15.67 11.81 6.52
CA GLU A 608 -14.91 12.21 5.33
C GLU A 608 -15.28 11.35 4.10
N LEU A 609 -15.64 10.08 4.31
CA LEU A 609 -16.12 9.22 3.23
C LEU A 609 -17.46 9.70 2.65
N ALA A 610 -18.30 10.37 3.44
CA ALA A 610 -19.55 10.94 2.93
C ALA A 610 -19.28 12.13 1.99
N GLU A 611 -18.25 12.94 2.27
CA GLU A 611 -17.82 14.02 1.38
C GLU A 611 -17.26 13.47 0.06
N VAL A 612 -16.44 12.41 0.13
CA VAL A 612 -15.93 11.70 -1.06
C VAL A 612 -17.08 11.12 -1.88
N ALA A 613 -18.10 10.52 -1.26
CA ALA A 613 -19.27 10.02 -1.96
C ALA A 613 -20.01 11.13 -2.72
N GLN A 614 -20.21 12.29 -2.08
CA GLN A 614 -20.84 13.45 -2.71
C GLN A 614 -20.00 13.99 -3.87
N TYR A 615 -18.68 14.03 -3.72
CA TYR A 615 -17.77 14.43 -4.79
C TYR A 615 -17.88 13.50 -6.01
N ILE A 616 -17.84 12.18 -5.78
CA ILE A 616 -17.98 11.17 -6.85
C ILE A 616 -19.33 11.31 -7.56
N ALA A 617 -20.43 11.47 -6.81
CA ALA A 617 -21.76 11.66 -7.39
C ALA A 617 -21.82 12.92 -8.27
N ARG A 618 -21.32 14.07 -7.76
CA ARG A 618 -21.24 15.33 -8.54
C ARG A 618 -20.34 15.20 -9.77
N PHE A 619 -19.24 14.45 -9.66
CA PHE A 619 -18.36 14.17 -10.79
C PHE A 619 -19.11 13.40 -11.88
N HIS A 620 -19.80 12.31 -11.53
CA HIS A 620 -20.58 11.54 -12.50
C HIS A 620 -21.75 12.34 -13.08
N GLU A 621 -22.45 13.17 -12.28
CA GLU A 621 -23.47 14.09 -12.78
C GLU A 621 -22.91 15.04 -13.86
N ARG A 622 -21.74 15.63 -13.60
CA ARG A 622 -21.10 16.55 -14.56
C ARG A 622 -20.64 15.86 -15.84
N VAL A 623 -20.04 14.67 -15.72
CA VAL A 623 -19.37 13.97 -16.83
C VAL A 623 -20.36 13.19 -17.70
N SER A 624 -21.36 12.57 -17.08
CA SER A 624 -22.36 11.74 -17.77
C SER A 624 -23.64 12.51 -18.13
N GLN A 625 -23.98 13.57 -17.39
CA GLN A 625 -25.26 14.30 -17.50
C GLN A 625 -26.52 13.41 -17.35
N GLU A 626 -26.36 12.18 -16.84
CA GLU A 626 -27.44 11.23 -16.56
C GLU A 626 -27.98 11.44 -15.14
N VAL A 627 -29.30 11.27 -14.96
CA VAL A 627 -29.94 11.32 -13.64
C VAL A 627 -29.94 9.91 -13.03
N PRO A 628 -29.41 9.69 -11.81
CA PRO A 628 -29.28 8.36 -11.23
C PRO A 628 -30.64 7.69 -10.99
N SER A 629 -30.77 6.41 -11.40
CA SER A 629 -31.98 5.62 -11.20
C SER A 629 -31.90 4.79 -9.90
N LYS A 630 -32.95 4.83 -9.09
CA LYS A 630 -33.08 4.00 -7.88
C LYS A 630 -33.76 2.65 -8.13
N THR A 631 -34.22 2.40 -9.35
CA THR A 631 -34.97 1.18 -9.66
C THR A 631 -34.00 0.04 -9.94
N PRO A 632 -34.05 -1.08 -9.21
CA PRO A 632 -33.19 -2.22 -9.49
C PRO A 632 -33.54 -2.82 -10.86
N GLU A 633 -32.51 -3.10 -11.65
CA GLU A 633 -32.65 -3.70 -12.96
C GLU A 633 -32.97 -5.19 -12.83
N LYS A 634 -34.06 -5.64 -13.45
CA LYS A 634 -34.43 -7.06 -13.53
C LYS A 634 -34.17 -7.55 -14.96
N GLU A 635 -32.93 -7.95 -15.23
CA GLU A 635 -32.57 -8.54 -16.52
C GLU A 635 -32.82 -10.06 -16.49
N GLU A 636 -33.72 -10.55 -17.33
CA GLU A 636 -33.91 -12.00 -17.56
C GLU A 636 -32.75 -12.60 -18.37
N TRP A 637 -32.13 -11.77 -19.22
CA TRP A 637 -31.04 -12.15 -20.12
C TRP A 637 -29.84 -11.22 -19.93
N THR A 638 -28.66 -11.78 -19.73
CA THR A 638 -27.39 -11.05 -19.62
C THR A 638 -26.47 -11.32 -20.80
N PHE A 639 -25.66 -10.34 -21.17
CA PHE A 639 -24.66 -10.52 -22.22
C PHE A 639 -23.61 -11.55 -21.81
N ALA A 640 -23.23 -12.44 -22.73
CA ALA A 640 -22.22 -13.46 -22.50
C ALA A 640 -20.94 -13.21 -23.32
N VAL A 641 -21.06 -13.08 -24.64
CA VAL A 641 -19.91 -12.91 -25.53
C VAL A 641 -20.31 -12.21 -26.84
N MET A 642 -19.40 -11.38 -27.36
CA MET A 642 -19.50 -10.84 -28.72
C MET A 642 -18.88 -11.86 -29.68
N LEU A 643 -19.67 -12.38 -30.63
CA LEU A 643 -19.23 -13.42 -31.56
C LEU A 643 -18.61 -12.83 -32.82
N ASN A 644 -19.18 -11.73 -33.33
CA ASN A 644 -18.64 -10.96 -34.42
C ASN A 644 -19.19 -9.52 -34.34
N ASP A 645 -18.32 -8.51 -34.42
CA ASP A 645 -18.67 -7.09 -34.29
C ASP A 645 -18.62 -6.33 -35.63
N ASP A 646 -18.20 -6.99 -36.72
CA ASP A 646 -18.06 -6.39 -38.06
C ASP A 646 -18.47 -7.37 -39.19
N VAL A 647 -19.69 -7.90 -39.11
CA VAL A 647 -20.25 -8.70 -40.21
C VAL A 647 -20.66 -7.76 -41.33
N ARG A 648 -20.00 -7.89 -42.49
CA ARG A 648 -20.36 -7.20 -43.73
C ARG A 648 -21.67 -7.76 -44.30
N VAL A 649 -22.47 -6.90 -44.92
CA VAL A 649 -23.69 -7.35 -45.61
C VAL A 649 -23.33 -8.30 -46.75
N ASN A 650 -23.99 -9.46 -46.78
CA ASN A 650 -23.83 -10.49 -47.80
C ASN A 650 -25.18 -10.89 -48.41
N VAL A 651 -25.17 -11.38 -49.66
CA VAL A 651 -26.37 -11.74 -50.40
C VAL A 651 -27.11 -12.93 -49.76
N GLU A 652 -26.33 -13.81 -49.15
CA GLU A 652 -26.76 -15.05 -48.52
C GLU A 652 -27.40 -14.84 -47.14
N GLU A 653 -27.20 -13.68 -46.51
CA GLU A 653 -27.71 -13.34 -45.17
C GLU A 653 -27.31 -14.36 -44.08
N VAL A 654 -26.08 -14.86 -44.17
CA VAL A 654 -25.49 -15.84 -43.23
C VAL A 654 -24.18 -15.31 -42.64
N ALA A 655 -24.04 -15.37 -41.31
CA ALA A 655 -22.79 -15.08 -40.62
C ALA A 655 -22.23 -16.34 -39.97
N GLU A 656 -21.05 -16.79 -40.40
CA GLU A 656 -20.32 -17.84 -39.70
C GLU A 656 -19.67 -17.27 -38.44
N VAL A 657 -19.79 -17.97 -37.32
CA VAL A 657 -19.28 -17.52 -36.02
C VAL A 657 -18.70 -18.70 -35.22
N PHE A 658 -17.68 -18.40 -34.43
CA PHE A 658 -17.05 -19.34 -33.50
C PHE A 658 -17.46 -19.02 -32.07
N LEU A 659 -17.92 -20.03 -31.32
CA LEU A 659 -18.23 -19.91 -29.90
C LEU A 659 -17.01 -20.35 -29.07
N PRO A 660 -16.28 -19.42 -28.42
CA PRO A 660 -15.11 -19.77 -27.62
C PRO A 660 -15.49 -20.51 -26.32
N PHE A 661 -14.52 -21.13 -25.66
CA PHE A 661 -14.71 -21.74 -24.33
C PHE A 661 -14.76 -20.71 -23.20
N THR A 662 -14.05 -19.60 -23.38
CA THR A 662 -13.93 -18.52 -22.41
C THR A 662 -14.36 -17.20 -23.03
N THR A 663 -14.81 -16.27 -22.20
CA THR A 663 -14.95 -14.87 -22.57
C THR A 663 -13.57 -14.26 -22.87
N ALA A 664 -13.53 -13.07 -23.49
CA ALA A 664 -12.28 -12.33 -23.74
C ALA A 664 -11.47 -12.02 -22.46
N ASN A 665 -12.14 -12.02 -21.29
CA ASN A 665 -11.51 -11.85 -19.97
C ASN A 665 -10.99 -13.16 -19.38
N GLY A 666 -10.99 -14.27 -20.13
CA GLY A 666 -10.54 -15.59 -19.69
C GLY A 666 -11.51 -16.30 -18.74
N THR A 667 -12.75 -15.83 -18.59
CA THR A 667 -13.75 -16.46 -17.73
C THR A 667 -14.47 -17.58 -18.49
N PRO A 668 -14.57 -18.81 -17.96
CA PRO A 668 -15.30 -19.89 -18.64
C PRO A 668 -16.77 -19.53 -18.87
N LEU A 669 -17.29 -19.88 -20.05
CA LEU A 669 -18.72 -19.74 -20.34
C LEU A 669 -19.50 -20.87 -19.64
N PRO A 670 -20.54 -20.55 -18.85
CA PRO A 670 -21.33 -21.57 -18.15
C PRO A 670 -22.32 -22.29 -19.08
N ASP A 671 -22.72 -23.50 -18.70
CA ASP A 671 -23.83 -24.20 -19.38
C ASP A 671 -25.17 -23.46 -19.12
N GLY A 672 -26.09 -23.51 -20.08
CA GLY A 672 -27.44 -22.93 -19.90
C GLY A 672 -28.20 -22.60 -21.19
N GLU A 673 -29.32 -21.89 -21.02
CA GLU A 673 -30.10 -21.35 -22.14
C GLU A 673 -29.49 -20.03 -22.62
N TYR A 674 -29.25 -19.93 -23.92
CA TYR A 674 -28.72 -18.76 -24.60
C TYR A 674 -29.62 -18.35 -25.77
N ARG A 675 -29.46 -17.13 -26.26
CA ARG A 675 -30.05 -16.67 -27.52
C ARG A 675 -29.08 -15.78 -28.27
N VAL A 676 -29.16 -15.82 -29.59
CA VAL A 676 -28.36 -14.95 -30.46
C VAL A 676 -29.11 -13.65 -30.66
N ARG A 677 -28.39 -12.53 -30.53
CA ARG A 677 -28.86 -11.19 -30.87
C ARG A 677 -28.11 -10.72 -32.11
N VAL A 678 -28.87 -10.36 -33.15
CA VAL A 678 -28.34 -9.72 -34.36
C VAL A 678 -28.76 -8.26 -34.36
N ARG A 679 -27.78 -7.37 -34.54
CA ARG A 679 -27.97 -5.92 -34.67
C ARG A 679 -27.45 -5.45 -36.00
N VAL A 680 -28.17 -4.54 -36.63
CA VAL A 680 -27.83 -3.97 -37.93
C VAL A 680 -27.78 -2.46 -37.83
N TYR A 681 -26.64 -1.88 -38.22
CA TYR A 681 -26.42 -0.45 -38.35
C TYR A 681 -26.39 -0.11 -39.84
N ASP A 682 -27.45 0.56 -40.30
CA ASP A 682 -27.57 1.03 -41.68
C ASP A 682 -27.23 2.52 -41.73
N ARG A 683 -26.16 2.85 -42.46
CA ARG A 683 -25.65 4.21 -42.54
C ARG A 683 -26.63 5.15 -43.23
N GLU A 684 -27.34 4.70 -44.27
CA GLU A 684 -28.32 5.53 -44.99
C GLU A 684 -29.51 5.85 -44.08
N SER A 685 -30.05 4.83 -43.41
CA SER A 685 -31.17 5.00 -42.48
C SER A 685 -30.78 5.84 -41.25
N ALA A 686 -29.54 5.73 -40.76
CA ALA A 686 -29.04 6.55 -39.67
C ALA A 686 -28.93 8.04 -40.07
N ILE A 687 -28.41 8.34 -41.26
CA ILE A 687 -28.34 9.72 -41.78
C ILE A 687 -29.75 10.28 -42.00
N ALA A 688 -30.67 9.47 -42.55
CA ALA A 688 -32.07 9.86 -42.73
C ALA A 688 -32.79 10.11 -41.39
N ALA A 689 -32.37 9.44 -40.31
CA ALA A 689 -32.84 9.66 -38.95
C ALA A 689 -32.16 10.87 -38.25
N GLY A 690 -31.28 11.60 -38.94
CA GLY A 690 -30.65 12.83 -38.46
C GLY A 690 -29.24 12.66 -37.87
N ALA A 691 -28.62 11.48 -38.00
CA ALA A 691 -27.22 11.28 -37.60
C ALA A 691 -26.25 12.00 -38.57
N THR A 692 -25.12 12.47 -38.05
CA THR A 692 -24.05 12.98 -38.93
C THR A 692 -23.43 11.83 -39.74
N GLU A 693 -22.76 12.17 -40.85
CA GLU A 693 -22.11 11.15 -41.68
C GLU A 693 -21.04 10.36 -40.90
N GLU A 694 -20.41 11.00 -39.92
CA GLU A 694 -19.40 10.40 -39.06
C GLU A 694 -20.02 9.50 -37.97
N ASP A 695 -21.11 9.95 -37.33
CA ASP A 695 -21.84 9.16 -36.34
C ASP A 695 -22.50 7.93 -36.97
N ALA A 696 -23.03 8.07 -38.19
CA ALA A 696 -23.60 6.98 -38.96
C ALA A 696 -22.53 5.93 -39.37
N ARG A 697 -21.27 6.34 -39.56
CA ARG A 697 -20.15 5.40 -39.75
C ARG A 697 -19.74 4.69 -38.45
N ARG A 698 -19.78 5.40 -37.31
CA ARG A 698 -19.41 4.83 -36.00
C ARG A 698 -20.46 3.87 -35.46
N GLY A 699 -21.73 4.10 -35.79
CA GLY A 699 -22.87 3.28 -35.37
C GLY A 699 -23.37 3.65 -33.97
N ASP A 700 -24.36 4.54 -33.89
CA ASP A 700 -25.01 4.92 -32.63
C ASP A 700 -25.77 3.70 -32.04
N PRO A 701 -25.46 3.26 -30.80
CA PRO A 701 -26.11 2.11 -30.16
C PRO A 701 -27.64 2.22 -30.02
N SER A 702 -28.18 3.43 -30.14
CA SER A 702 -29.62 3.69 -30.10
C SER A 702 -30.31 3.62 -31.46
N VAL A 703 -29.56 3.80 -32.57
CA VAL A 703 -30.07 3.82 -33.94
C VAL A 703 -29.66 2.53 -34.67
N CYS A 704 -30.26 1.42 -34.27
CA CYS A 704 -30.04 0.12 -34.89
C CYS A 704 -31.33 -0.71 -34.97
N ALA A 705 -31.40 -1.60 -35.97
CA ALA A 705 -32.42 -2.65 -36.02
C ALA A 705 -31.89 -3.86 -35.25
N GLU A 706 -32.68 -4.40 -34.31
CA GLU A 706 -32.28 -5.54 -33.49
C GLU A 706 -33.36 -6.62 -33.43
N ALA A 707 -32.94 -7.88 -33.42
CA ALA A 707 -33.82 -9.01 -33.15
C ALA A 707 -33.06 -10.16 -32.48
N PHE A 708 -33.81 -11.11 -31.92
CA PHE A 708 -33.28 -12.25 -31.16
C PHE A 708 -33.73 -13.57 -31.78
N SER A 709 -32.88 -14.58 -31.72
CA SER A 709 -33.23 -15.97 -32.05
C SER A 709 -34.14 -16.59 -30.98
N ALA A 710 -34.69 -17.76 -31.29
CA ALA A 710 -35.21 -18.66 -30.25
C ALA A 710 -34.09 -19.08 -29.27
N PRO A 711 -34.42 -19.46 -28.02
CA PRO A 711 -33.45 -20.00 -27.07
C PRO A 711 -32.78 -21.28 -27.57
N ILE A 712 -31.49 -21.42 -27.29
CA ILE A 712 -30.61 -22.52 -27.68
C ILE A 712 -29.83 -22.97 -26.45
N GLN A 713 -29.64 -24.27 -26.27
CA GLN A 713 -28.87 -24.80 -25.15
C GLN A 713 -27.36 -24.79 -25.45
N VAL A 714 -26.54 -24.13 -24.62
CA VAL A 714 -25.07 -24.16 -24.72
C VAL A 714 -24.49 -25.10 -23.67
N VAL A 715 -23.49 -25.91 -24.06
CA VAL A 715 -22.86 -26.93 -23.21
C VAL A 715 -21.37 -27.09 -23.53
N ASP A 716 -20.51 -27.21 -22.52
CA ASP A 716 -19.15 -27.75 -22.68
C ASP A 716 -19.19 -29.28 -22.84
N VAL A 717 -19.02 -29.78 -24.08
CA VAL A 717 -18.97 -31.22 -24.36
C VAL A 717 -17.57 -31.82 -24.30
N LEU A 718 -16.51 -31.00 -24.23
CA LEU A 718 -15.12 -31.47 -24.29
C LEU A 718 -14.81 -32.51 -23.19
N PRO A 719 -15.24 -32.34 -21.92
CA PRO A 719 -15.02 -33.36 -20.90
C PRO A 719 -15.69 -34.71 -21.22
N LYS A 720 -16.87 -34.69 -21.85
CA LYS A 720 -17.61 -35.91 -22.26
C LYS A 720 -16.94 -36.59 -23.45
N LEU A 721 -16.50 -35.82 -24.45
CA LEU A 721 -15.80 -36.35 -25.61
C LEU A 721 -14.48 -37.01 -25.22
N LEU A 722 -13.69 -36.36 -24.36
CA LEU A 722 -12.42 -36.91 -23.90
C LEU A 722 -12.60 -38.16 -23.02
N SER A 723 -13.58 -38.17 -22.12
CA SER A 723 -13.87 -39.36 -21.31
C SER A 723 -14.35 -40.54 -22.15
N SER A 724 -15.14 -40.28 -23.19
CA SER A 724 -15.56 -41.29 -24.17
C SER A 724 -14.40 -41.84 -24.97
N TYR A 725 -13.47 -40.99 -25.43
CA TYR A 725 -12.32 -41.40 -26.23
C TYR A 725 -11.34 -42.29 -25.44
N PHE A 726 -11.06 -41.94 -24.18
CA PHE A 726 -10.12 -42.68 -23.33
C PHE A 726 -10.77 -43.78 -22.46
N GLY A 727 -12.09 -43.96 -22.52
CA GLY A 727 -12.81 -45.05 -21.86
C GLY A 727 -12.90 -44.96 -20.33
N GLY A 728 -12.82 -43.76 -19.73
CA GLY A 728 -12.80 -43.56 -18.26
C GLY A 728 -13.79 -42.50 -17.76
N SER A 729 -14.46 -42.75 -16.63
CA SER A 729 -15.48 -41.83 -16.06
C SER A 729 -14.91 -40.55 -15.42
N LYS A 730 -13.60 -40.50 -15.17
CA LYS A 730 -12.86 -39.31 -14.71
C LYS A 730 -11.44 -39.35 -15.31
N LEU A 731 -11.09 -38.33 -16.08
CA LEU A 731 -9.72 -38.12 -16.56
C LEU A 731 -8.91 -37.47 -15.43
N GLU A 732 -7.72 -37.99 -15.13
CA GLU A 732 -6.79 -37.34 -14.20
C GLU A 732 -6.11 -36.14 -14.88
N ASP A 733 -5.96 -35.02 -14.18
CA ASP A 733 -5.30 -33.80 -14.68
C ASP A 733 -3.83 -34.01 -15.09
N SER A 734 -3.21 -35.11 -14.65
CA SER A 734 -1.84 -35.52 -15.00
C SER A 734 -1.75 -36.57 -16.10
N LEU A 735 -2.86 -36.89 -16.78
CA LEU A 735 -2.89 -37.95 -17.80
C LEU A 735 -1.93 -37.61 -18.97
N ARG A 736 -1.00 -38.54 -19.23
CA ARG A 736 -0.07 -38.51 -20.36
C ARG A 736 -0.62 -39.40 -21.47
N VAL A 737 -0.76 -38.83 -22.66
CA VAL A 737 -1.31 -39.50 -23.84
C VAL A 737 -0.19 -39.74 -24.83
N LYS A 738 -0.15 -40.90 -25.48
CA LYS A 738 0.89 -41.19 -26.47
C LYS A 738 0.73 -40.28 -27.69
N GLY A 739 1.85 -39.85 -28.27
CA GLY A 739 1.84 -39.01 -29.46
C GLY A 739 1.14 -39.65 -30.67
N GLU A 740 1.11 -40.99 -30.74
CA GLU A 740 0.35 -41.74 -31.77
C GLU A 740 -1.16 -41.48 -31.70
N ASP A 741 -1.70 -41.16 -30.51
CA ASP A 741 -3.11 -40.88 -30.29
C ASP A 741 -3.48 -39.41 -30.57
N LEU A 742 -2.52 -38.53 -30.87
CA LEU A 742 -2.80 -37.11 -31.11
C LEU A 742 -3.64 -36.88 -32.37
N LEU A 743 -3.25 -37.46 -33.51
CA LEU A 743 -4.00 -37.31 -34.77
C LEU A 743 -5.40 -37.93 -34.67
N PRO A 744 -5.57 -39.17 -34.17
CA PRO A 744 -6.90 -39.77 -34.04
C PRO A 744 -7.77 -39.05 -33.01
N LEU A 745 -7.19 -38.48 -31.94
CA LEU A 745 -7.91 -37.63 -30.99
C LEU A 745 -8.42 -36.34 -31.65
N CYS A 746 -7.55 -35.62 -32.37
CA CYS A 746 -7.93 -34.41 -33.09
C CYS A 746 -9.00 -34.69 -34.15
N ALA A 747 -8.90 -35.82 -34.86
CA ALA A 747 -9.91 -36.27 -35.81
C ALA A 747 -11.26 -36.53 -35.12
N ALA A 748 -11.27 -37.30 -34.01
CA ALA A 748 -12.49 -37.58 -33.26
C ALA A 748 -13.15 -36.30 -32.69
N LEU A 749 -12.37 -35.31 -32.28
CA LEU A 749 -12.88 -34.02 -31.83
C LEU A 749 -13.51 -33.22 -32.99
N ARG A 750 -12.88 -33.19 -34.17
CA ARG A 750 -13.44 -32.55 -35.38
C ARG A 750 -14.69 -33.25 -35.89
N GLU A 751 -14.75 -34.58 -35.82
CA GLU A 751 -15.96 -35.37 -36.12
C GLU A 751 -17.12 -35.03 -35.17
N ALA A 752 -16.81 -34.64 -33.92
CA ALA A 752 -17.78 -34.12 -32.96
C ALA A 752 -18.04 -32.60 -33.09
N GLU A 753 -17.67 -31.99 -34.22
CA GLU A 753 -17.80 -30.56 -34.56
C GLU A 753 -16.93 -29.60 -33.73
N VAL A 754 -16.04 -30.09 -32.84
CA VAL A 754 -15.09 -29.25 -32.09
C VAL A 754 -14.01 -28.75 -33.04
N ASP A 755 -13.82 -27.43 -33.07
CA ASP A 755 -12.79 -26.82 -33.90
C ASP A 755 -11.43 -27.03 -33.26
N VAL A 756 -10.59 -27.83 -33.91
CA VAL A 756 -9.21 -28.09 -33.48
C VAL A 756 -8.27 -27.53 -34.55
N PRO A 757 -7.66 -26.35 -34.33
CA PRO A 757 -6.76 -25.73 -35.29
C PRO A 757 -5.55 -26.61 -35.57
N TRP A 758 -5.10 -26.65 -36.82
CA TRP A 758 -3.92 -27.42 -37.22
C TRP A 758 -2.64 -26.94 -36.49
N GLN A 759 -2.55 -25.64 -36.16
CA GLN A 759 -1.42 -25.06 -35.43
C GLN A 759 -1.29 -25.65 -34.04
N LEU A 760 -2.42 -25.80 -33.33
CA LEU A 760 -2.45 -26.43 -32.01
C LEU A 760 -2.02 -27.89 -32.10
N GLU A 761 -2.56 -28.64 -33.07
CA GLU A 761 -2.18 -30.04 -33.31
C GLU A 761 -0.68 -30.17 -33.58
N PHE A 762 -0.13 -29.28 -34.40
CA PHE A 762 1.29 -29.25 -34.74
C PHE A 762 2.17 -28.90 -33.53
N GLU A 763 1.86 -27.85 -32.78
CA GLU A 763 2.63 -27.43 -31.60
C GLU A 763 2.60 -28.48 -30.48
N MET A 764 1.46 -29.16 -30.30
CA MET A 764 1.37 -30.30 -29.38
C MET A 764 2.19 -31.50 -29.86
N GLY A 765 2.21 -31.75 -31.18
CA GLY A 765 3.06 -32.77 -31.80
C GLY A 765 4.57 -32.48 -31.71
N GLN A 766 4.95 -31.21 -31.52
CA GLN A 766 6.33 -30.80 -31.24
C GLN A 766 6.69 -30.87 -29.75
N SER A 767 5.70 -30.86 -28.86
CA SER A 767 5.87 -30.78 -27.40
C SER A 767 5.83 -32.15 -26.70
N LEU A 768 6.30 -33.20 -27.38
CA LEU A 768 6.35 -34.55 -26.82
C LEU A 768 7.51 -34.69 -25.82
N ASP A 769 7.26 -35.43 -24.74
CA ASP A 769 8.31 -35.77 -23.79
C ASP A 769 9.26 -36.86 -24.32
N ALA A 770 10.29 -37.21 -23.55
CA ALA A 770 11.26 -38.24 -23.92
C ALA A 770 10.64 -39.63 -24.15
N LYS A 771 9.40 -39.86 -23.71
CA LYS A 771 8.64 -41.10 -23.92
C LYS A 771 7.69 -41.01 -25.13
N GLY A 772 7.71 -39.89 -25.86
CA GLY A 772 6.82 -39.65 -26.99
C GLY A 772 5.37 -39.40 -26.56
N THR A 773 5.14 -38.85 -25.37
CA THR A 773 3.79 -38.55 -24.84
C THR A 773 3.59 -37.05 -24.65
N PHE A 774 2.34 -36.57 -24.78
CA PHE A 774 1.96 -35.19 -24.47
C PHE A 774 1.05 -35.13 -23.24
N SER A 775 0.93 -33.93 -22.66
CA SER A 775 0.03 -33.66 -21.53
C SER A 775 -1.37 -33.37 -22.05
N LEU A 776 -2.37 -34.18 -21.67
CA LEU A 776 -3.77 -33.93 -22.05
C LEU A 776 -4.26 -32.59 -21.48
N LYS A 777 -3.80 -32.22 -20.27
CA LYS A 777 -4.10 -30.93 -19.66
C LYS A 777 -3.55 -29.76 -20.49
N ALA A 778 -2.32 -29.86 -20.97
CA ALA A 778 -1.74 -28.81 -21.81
C ALA A 778 -2.50 -28.68 -23.15
N PHE A 779 -2.92 -29.81 -23.73
CA PHE A 779 -3.79 -29.81 -24.91
C PHE A 779 -5.15 -29.13 -24.64
N GLN A 780 -5.80 -29.45 -23.52
CA GLN A 780 -7.06 -28.80 -23.12
C GLN A 780 -6.89 -27.30 -22.85
N GLU A 781 -5.82 -26.89 -22.19
CA GLU A 781 -5.51 -25.49 -21.90
C GLU A 781 -5.24 -24.71 -23.19
N ALA A 782 -4.47 -25.30 -24.12
CA ALA A 782 -4.23 -24.75 -25.45
C ALA A 782 -5.53 -24.59 -26.26
N LEU A 783 -6.41 -25.61 -26.22
CA LEU A 783 -7.69 -25.61 -26.95
C LEU A 783 -8.70 -24.62 -26.35
N ARG A 784 -8.68 -24.43 -25.03
CA ARG A 784 -9.54 -23.46 -24.34
C ARG A 784 -9.00 -22.04 -24.36
N GLY A 785 -7.72 -21.85 -24.73
CA GLY A 785 -7.06 -20.56 -24.75
C GLY A 785 -7.34 -19.75 -26.02
N HIS A 786 -6.94 -18.47 -25.98
CA HIS A 786 -7.09 -17.52 -27.09
C HIS A 786 -5.89 -17.56 -28.07
N GLN A 787 -5.00 -18.56 -28.01
CA GLN A 787 -3.79 -18.55 -28.85
C GLN A 787 -4.08 -18.92 -30.31
N TYR A 788 -4.87 -19.97 -30.54
CA TYR A 788 -5.02 -20.60 -31.87
C TYR A 788 -6.34 -20.29 -32.57
N HIS A 789 -7.38 -20.04 -31.80
CA HIS A 789 -8.69 -19.61 -32.29
C HIS A 789 -9.30 -18.61 -31.31
N ARG A 790 -10.06 -17.66 -31.83
CA ARG A 790 -10.72 -16.62 -31.04
C ARG A 790 -12.13 -16.40 -31.57
N SER A 791 -12.93 -15.67 -30.81
CA SER A 791 -14.14 -15.06 -31.38
C SER A 791 -13.77 -14.18 -32.58
N LEU A 792 -14.60 -14.11 -33.62
CA LEU A 792 -14.35 -13.26 -34.78
C LEU A 792 -14.27 -11.77 -34.40
N ALA A 793 -14.96 -11.38 -33.32
CA ALA A 793 -14.87 -10.05 -32.73
C ALA A 793 -13.48 -9.69 -32.15
N GLU A 794 -12.56 -10.66 -32.03
CA GLU A 794 -11.17 -10.42 -31.62
C GLU A 794 -10.20 -10.36 -32.81
N TYR A 795 -10.57 -10.88 -33.98
CA TYR A 795 -9.72 -10.90 -35.17
C TYR A 795 -9.53 -9.52 -35.78
N GLY A 796 -10.56 -8.67 -35.74
CA GLY A 796 -10.43 -7.30 -36.22
C GLY A 796 -9.47 -6.47 -35.38
N ILE A 797 -9.17 -6.86 -34.14
CA ILE A 797 -8.43 -6.02 -33.18
C ILE A 797 -6.96 -6.39 -33.20
N SER A 798 -6.15 -5.38 -33.53
CA SER A 798 -4.69 -5.52 -33.60
C SER A 798 -4.06 -5.85 -32.24
N ASP A 799 -2.85 -6.41 -32.26
CA ASP A 799 -2.08 -6.67 -31.03
C ASP A 799 -1.83 -5.38 -30.23
N VAL A 800 -1.63 -4.25 -30.92
CA VAL A 800 -1.42 -2.94 -30.31
C VAL A 800 -2.68 -2.49 -29.56
N GLN A 801 -3.86 -2.59 -30.18
CA GLN A 801 -5.13 -2.26 -29.53
C GLN A 801 -5.39 -3.15 -28.32
N ARG A 802 -5.09 -4.46 -28.42
CA ARG A 802 -5.17 -5.38 -27.28
C ARG A 802 -4.22 -5.01 -26.14
N GLY A 803 -3.07 -4.41 -26.45
CA GLY A 803 -2.10 -3.92 -25.48
C GLY A 803 -2.66 -2.81 -24.58
N PHE A 804 -3.44 -1.88 -25.14
CA PHE A 804 -4.00 -0.75 -24.38
C PHE A 804 -5.51 -0.85 -24.07
N GLU A 805 -6.18 -1.93 -24.51
CA GLU A 805 -7.64 -2.09 -24.37
C GLU A 805 -8.15 -1.86 -22.95
N ALA A 806 -7.46 -2.42 -21.95
CA ALA A 806 -7.87 -2.29 -20.56
C ALA A 806 -7.83 -0.83 -20.06
N ALA A 807 -6.83 -0.05 -20.48
CA ALA A 807 -6.71 1.36 -20.12
C ALA A 807 -7.78 2.19 -20.82
N VAL A 808 -8.04 1.93 -22.11
CA VAL A 808 -9.11 2.59 -22.87
C VAL A 808 -10.50 2.26 -22.33
N ARG A 809 -10.72 1.02 -21.90
CA ARG A 809 -11.98 0.60 -21.28
C ARG A 809 -12.23 1.33 -19.95
N ALA A 810 -11.25 1.30 -19.04
CA ALA A 810 -11.34 2.03 -17.77
C ALA A 810 -11.49 3.55 -18.01
N HIS A 811 -10.80 4.03 -19.05
CA HIS A 811 -11.06 5.23 -19.84
C HIS A 811 -12.55 5.59 -19.94
N TRP A 812 -13.15 4.87 -20.87
CA TRP A 812 -14.50 5.01 -21.34
C TRP A 812 -15.54 4.86 -20.23
N GLU A 813 -15.30 3.98 -19.25
CA GLU A 813 -16.15 3.79 -18.07
C GLU A 813 -16.25 5.03 -17.17
N LEU A 814 -15.27 5.95 -17.19
CA LEU A 814 -15.39 7.23 -16.45
C LEU A 814 -16.54 8.08 -16.98
N SER A 815 -16.71 8.10 -18.29
CA SER A 815 -17.77 8.85 -18.96
C SER A 815 -19.07 8.07 -19.10
N HIS A 816 -18.99 6.74 -18.94
CA HIS A 816 -20.14 5.83 -18.94
C HIS A 816 -20.24 5.14 -17.57
N PRO A 817 -20.47 5.89 -16.48
CA PRO A 817 -20.45 5.34 -15.14
C PRO A 817 -21.44 4.17 -15.00
N GLY A 818 -20.95 3.06 -14.43
CA GLY A 818 -21.73 1.84 -14.24
C GLY A 818 -22.05 1.09 -15.54
N ALA A 819 -21.23 1.25 -16.59
CA ALA A 819 -21.40 0.49 -17.83
C ALA A 819 -21.29 -1.02 -17.62
N SER A 820 -22.15 -1.74 -18.32
CA SER A 820 -22.14 -3.19 -18.40
C SER A 820 -21.14 -3.70 -19.44
N GLU A 821 -20.74 -4.98 -19.33
CA GLU A 821 -19.95 -5.67 -20.36
C GLU A 821 -20.61 -5.62 -21.74
N ALA A 822 -21.95 -5.59 -21.78
CA ALA A 822 -22.70 -5.46 -23.03
C ALA A 822 -22.44 -4.12 -23.71
N GLU A 823 -22.51 -3.02 -22.96
CA GLU A 823 -22.26 -1.67 -23.50
C GLU A 823 -20.80 -1.52 -23.94
N TRP A 824 -19.84 -2.08 -23.18
CA TRP A 824 -18.45 -2.11 -23.62
C TRP A 824 -18.30 -2.90 -24.92
N ALA A 825 -18.84 -4.12 -25.00
CA ALA A 825 -18.71 -4.96 -26.19
C ALA A 825 -19.30 -4.30 -27.45
N GLU A 826 -20.38 -3.54 -27.31
CA GLU A 826 -21.02 -2.77 -28.39
C GLU A 826 -20.18 -1.56 -28.82
N ALA A 827 -19.55 -0.87 -27.87
CA ALA A 827 -18.71 0.31 -28.15
C ALA A 827 -17.26 -0.04 -28.55
N ARG A 828 -16.79 -1.23 -28.18
CA ARG A 828 -15.39 -1.66 -28.17
C ARG A 828 -14.67 -1.38 -29.47
N ARG A 829 -15.25 -1.78 -30.60
CA ARG A 829 -14.63 -1.63 -31.93
C ARG A 829 -14.34 -0.16 -32.26
N ALA A 830 -15.39 0.65 -32.27
CA ALA A 830 -15.29 2.05 -32.63
C ALA A 830 -14.45 2.87 -31.62
N VAL A 831 -14.50 2.52 -30.33
CA VAL A 831 -13.64 3.15 -29.31
C VAL A 831 -12.17 2.81 -29.54
N LEU A 832 -11.82 1.54 -29.79
CA LEU A 832 -10.43 1.12 -30.00
C LEU A 832 -9.87 1.59 -31.34
N ASP A 833 -10.69 1.67 -32.39
CA ASP A 833 -10.28 2.21 -33.69
C ASP A 833 -10.01 3.71 -33.57
N HIS A 834 -10.89 4.46 -32.89
CA HIS A 834 -10.62 5.87 -32.60
C HIS A 834 -9.37 6.05 -31.74
N ALA A 835 -9.21 5.26 -30.68
CA ALA A 835 -8.04 5.30 -29.81
C ALA A 835 -6.73 5.06 -30.59
N ALA A 836 -6.75 4.13 -31.56
CA ALA A 836 -5.59 3.83 -32.40
C ALA A 836 -5.32 4.89 -33.47
N GLU A 837 -6.36 5.56 -34.00
CA GLU A 837 -6.22 6.53 -35.09
C GLU A 837 -5.92 7.95 -34.60
N LYS A 838 -6.66 8.44 -33.59
CA LYS A 838 -6.62 9.83 -33.13
C LYS A 838 -5.92 10.01 -31.79
N GLU A 839 -5.96 9.01 -30.91
CA GLU A 839 -5.40 9.10 -29.55
C GLU A 839 -4.18 8.20 -29.34
N ARG A 840 -3.52 7.74 -30.42
CA ARG A 840 -2.48 6.71 -30.34
C ARG A 840 -1.44 7.00 -29.26
N ASP A 841 -0.92 8.22 -29.23
CA ASP A 841 0.15 8.64 -28.33
C ASP A 841 -0.29 8.71 -26.86
N TRP A 842 -1.59 8.83 -26.58
CA TRP A 842 -2.13 8.71 -25.23
C TRP A 842 -2.02 7.28 -24.70
N TRP A 843 -2.26 6.29 -25.56
CA TRP A 843 -2.47 4.89 -25.15
C TRP A 843 -1.28 3.97 -25.36
N THR A 844 -0.40 4.28 -26.32
CA THR A 844 0.80 3.48 -26.54
C THR A 844 1.75 3.57 -25.34
N ALA A 845 2.33 2.43 -24.99
CA ALA A 845 3.31 2.32 -23.91
C ALA A 845 4.48 3.28 -24.13
N ASP A 846 4.73 4.12 -23.14
CA ASP A 846 5.81 5.10 -23.13
C ASP A 846 6.90 4.62 -22.15
N PRO A 847 8.11 4.29 -22.60
CA PRO A 847 9.15 3.75 -21.71
C PRO A 847 9.54 4.63 -20.52
N ILE A 848 9.25 5.93 -20.56
CA ILE A 848 9.54 6.87 -19.48
C ILE A 848 8.44 6.86 -18.42
N LEU A 849 7.17 6.73 -18.85
CA LEU A 849 5.96 6.81 -18.01
C LEU A 849 5.31 5.46 -17.68
N GLU A 850 5.67 4.39 -18.40
CA GLU A 850 5.08 3.06 -18.26
C GLU A 850 5.45 2.45 -16.89
N VAL A 851 4.44 1.86 -16.25
CA VAL A 851 4.63 1.01 -15.06
C VAL A 851 4.34 -0.42 -15.48
N LYS A 852 5.35 -1.29 -15.39
CA LYS A 852 5.28 -2.70 -15.81
C LYS A 852 4.77 -3.58 -14.68
N ASP A 853 5.19 -3.30 -13.46
CA ASP A 853 4.76 -4.04 -12.27
C ASP A 853 4.54 -3.12 -11.08
N ALA A 854 3.28 -3.00 -10.68
CA ALA A 854 2.89 -2.11 -9.61
C ALA A 854 3.48 -2.49 -8.23
N ARG A 855 4.01 -3.70 -8.09
CA ARG A 855 4.56 -4.25 -6.85
C ARG A 855 6.00 -3.80 -6.60
N VAL A 856 6.79 -3.63 -7.65
CA VAL A 856 8.24 -3.42 -7.53
C VAL A 856 8.71 -2.09 -8.10
N ASP A 857 7.98 -1.51 -9.05
CA ASP A 857 8.45 -0.36 -9.83
C ASP A 857 8.70 0.90 -8.99
N SER A 858 8.04 1.08 -7.85
CA SER A 858 8.36 2.15 -6.87
C SER A 858 9.84 2.16 -6.43
N SER A 859 10.52 1.01 -6.50
CA SER A 859 11.92 0.82 -6.11
C SER A 859 12.86 0.51 -7.29
N SER A 860 12.38 -0.19 -8.33
CA SER A 860 13.18 -0.67 -9.45
C SER A 860 13.11 0.20 -10.72
N HIS A 861 12.12 1.08 -10.83
CA HIS A 861 11.93 1.87 -12.04
C HIS A 861 12.96 2.99 -12.13
N ARG A 862 13.74 3.03 -13.23
CA ARG A 862 14.81 4.01 -13.42
C ARG A 862 14.31 5.45 -13.39
N SER A 863 13.09 5.70 -13.87
CA SER A 863 12.48 7.04 -13.89
C SER A 863 12.08 7.53 -12.50
N LEU A 864 11.93 6.63 -11.52
CA LEU A 864 11.57 6.96 -10.14
C LEU A 864 12.78 7.08 -9.20
N LEU A 865 14.00 6.91 -9.72
CA LEU A 865 15.20 7.25 -8.97
C LEU A 865 15.16 8.75 -8.61
N PRO A 866 15.57 9.14 -7.38
CA PRO A 866 15.51 10.53 -6.93
C PRO A 866 16.11 11.56 -7.91
N GLN A 867 17.14 11.15 -8.65
CA GLN A 867 17.83 11.99 -9.65
C GLN A 867 17.03 12.20 -10.94
N ASN A 868 16.22 11.21 -11.34
CA ASN A 868 15.47 11.23 -12.60
C ASN A 868 14.00 11.63 -12.41
N TYR A 869 13.48 11.50 -11.19
CA TYR A 869 12.08 11.76 -10.87
C TYR A 869 11.60 13.16 -11.33
N PRO A 870 12.32 14.27 -11.05
CA PRO A 870 11.88 15.60 -11.50
C PRO A 870 11.81 15.73 -13.02
N SER A 871 12.78 15.16 -13.74
CA SER A 871 12.78 15.15 -15.21
C SER A 871 11.65 14.29 -15.79
N THR A 872 11.31 13.20 -15.11
CA THR A 872 10.22 12.31 -15.52
C THR A 872 8.86 12.96 -15.32
N VAL A 873 8.64 13.62 -14.18
CA VAL A 873 7.43 14.41 -13.93
C VAL A 873 7.30 15.55 -14.96
N ARG A 874 8.42 16.23 -15.25
CA ARG A 874 8.46 17.27 -16.29
C ARG A 874 8.09 16.70 -17.67
N TYR A 875 8.66 15.55 -18.04
CA TYR A 875 8.32 14.87 -19.29
C TYR A 875 6.83 14.54 -19.38
N GLY A 876 6.22 14.00 -18.32
CA GLY A 876 4.78 13.74 -18.27
C GLY A 876 3.94 15.02 -18.43
N GLN A 877 4.36 16.13 -17.81
CA GLN A 877 3.70 17.44 -17.99
C GLN A 877 3.84 17.99 -19.41
N GLU A 878 5.01 17.85 -20.03
CA GLU A 878 5.27 18.33 -21.39
C GLU A 878 4.50 17.50 -22.43
N VAL A 879 4.49 16.17 -22.30
CA VAL A 879 3.70 15.28 -23.17
C VAL A 879 2.22 15.63 -23.08
N CYS A 880 1.67 15.71 -21.87
CA CYS A 880 0.27 16.13 -21.67
C CYS A 880 0.03 17.58 -22.13
N GLY A 881 1.03 18.45 -22.11
CA GLY A 881 0.93 19.82 -22.60
C GLY A 881 0.76 19.91 -24.12
N VAL A 882 1.41 19.01 -24.86
CA VAL A 882 1.46 19.01 -26.33
C VAL A 882 0.32 18.21 -26.96
N LEU A 883 -0.09 17.09 -26.35
CA LEU A 883 -1.13 16.25 -26.90
C LEU A 883 -2.50 16.95 -26.89
N SER A 884 -3.36 16.59 -27.84
CA SER A 884 -4.70 17.16 -27.98
C SER A 884 -5.79 16.16 -27.63
N ALA A 885 -6.94 16.67 -27.21
CA ALA A 885 -8.17 15.90 -27.02
C ALA A 885 -9.34 16.56 -27.75
N GLU A 886 -10.31 15.74 -28.17
CA GLU A 886 -11.50 16.19 -28.88
C GLU A 886 -12.75 16.15 -27.99
N GLY A 887 -13.71 17.04 -28.23
CA GLY A 887 -15.00 17.08 -27.55
C GLY A 887 -16.12 17.57 -28.47
N THR A 888 -17.36 17.12 -28.21
CA THR A 888 -18.47 17.28 -29.15
C THR A 888 -19.79 17.61 -28.45
N ALA A 889 -20.42 18.75 -28.77
CA ALA A 889 -21.70 19.16 -28.17
C ALA A 889 -22.80 19.43 -29.21
N THR A 890 -24.05 19.13 -28.87
CA THR A 890 -25.21 19.34 -29.75
C THR A 890 -26.20 20.35 -29.18
N ALA A 891 -26.97 21.03 -30.06
CA ALA A 891 -28.00 22.01 -29.69
C ALA A 891 -29.11 21.46 -28.76
N SER A 892 -29.34 20.15 -28.80
CA SER A 892 -30.28 19.45 -27.91
C SER A 892 -29.81 19.35 -26.45
N GLY A 893 -28.57 19.78 -26.17
CA GLY A 893 -28.06 20.02 -24.82
C GLY A 893 -27.62 18.79 -24.03
N GLN A 894 -27.40 17.64 -24.67
CA GLN A 894 -27.07 16.39 -23.97
C GLN A 894 -26.10 15.53 -24.78
N THR A 895 -24.80 15.73 -24.59
CA THR A 895 -23.79 14.75 -24.98
C THR A 895 -22.85 14.52 -23.79
N PRO A 896 -22.73 13.29 -23.28
CA PRO A 896 -21.68 12.94 -22.34
C PRO A 896 -20.30 13.20 -22.96
N THR A 897 -19.23 13.18 -22.16
CA THR A 897 -17.86 13.19 -22.71
C THR A 897 -17.52 11.82 -23.33
N GLY A 898 -16.90 11.71 -24.52
CA GLY A 898 -16.53 10.40 -25.11
C GLY A 898 -16.82 10.23 -26.61
N TYR A 899 -16.57 9.03 -27.16
CA TYR A 899 -16.53 8.79 -28.62
C TYR A 899 -17.80 8.30 -29.30
N ILE A 900 -18.70 7.70 -28.54
CA ILE A 900 -19.92 7.10 -29.05
C ILE A 900 -21.03 7.59 -28.15
N HIS A 901 -21.83 8.53 -28.65
CA HIS A 901 -22.97 9.04 -27.92
C HIS A 901 -24.26 8.69 -28.61
N PRO A 902 -25.21 8.13 -27.86
CA PRO A 902 -26.58 8.01 -28.30
C PRO A 902 -27.23 9.38 -28.23
N SER A 903 -27.41 9.98 -29.41
CA SER A 903 -28.13 11.23 -29.57
C SER A 903 -29.53 11.10 -28.95
N SER A 904 -29.96 12.10 -28.17
CA SER A 904 -31.34 12.15 -27.67
C SER A 904 -32.28 12.12 -28.90
N PRO A 905 -33.38 11.34 -28.88
CA PRO A 905 -34.29 11.30 -30.01
C PRO A 905 -34.80 12.73 -30.24
N VAL A 906 -34.41 13.31 -31.36
CA VAL A 906 -34.98 14.56 -31.85
C VAL A 906 -36.44 14.20 -32.16
N ALA A 907 -37.37 14.71 -31.35
CA ALA A 907 -38.76 14.71 -31.75
C ALA A 907 -38.80 15.31 -33.17
N PRO A 908 -39.54 14.73 -34.14
CA PRO A 908 -39.54 15.16 -35.55
C PRO A 908 -40.03 16.61 -35.78
N SER A 909 -40.12 17.41 -34.73
CA SER A 909 -40.58 18.80 -34.67
C SER A 909 -39.53 19.79 -34.09
N SER A 910 -38.28 19.41 -33.82
CA SER A 910 -37.25 20.37 -33.35
C SER A 910 -36.35 20.83 -34.52
N PRO A 911 -36.35 22.12 -34.91
CA PRO A 911 -35.78 22.59 -36.18
C PRO A 911 -34.25 22.80 -36.22
N LEU A 912 -33.50 22.55 -35.12
CA LEU A 912 -32.07 22.87 -35.03
C LEU A 912 -31.23 21.63 -34.66
N SER A 913 -30.53 21.04 -35.64
CA SER A 913 -29.56 19.94 -35.46
C SER A 913 -28.11 20.43 -35.59
N VAL A 914 -27.72 21.47 -34.85
CA VAL A 914 -26.36 22.01 -34.90
C VAL A 914 -25.48 21.33 -33.85
N THR A 915 -24.32 20.85 -34.29
CA THR A 915 -23.30 20.18 -33.49
C THR A 915 -21.99 20.97 -33.59
N ALA A 916 -21.24 21.10 -32.50
CA ALA A 916 -19.90 21.67 -32.50
C ALA A 916 -18.87 20.62 -32.07
N HIS A 917 -17.73 20.61 -32.76
CA HIS A 917 -16.56 19.79 -32.46
C HIS A 917 -15.42 20.72 -32.09
N ALA A 918 -14.81 20.51 -30.93
CA ALA A 918 -13.66 21.27 -30.46
C ALA A 918 -12.46 20.35 -30.23
N THR A 919 -11.27 20.81 -30.60
CA THR A 919 -10.01 20.19 -30.20
C THR A 919 -9.27 21.13 -29.25
N VAL A 920 -8.74 20.58 -28.16
CA VAL A 920 -8.07 21.34 -27.10
C VAL A 920 -6.74 20.70 -26.75
N ASP A 921 -5.70 21.52 -26.58
CA ASP A 921 -4.38 21.09 -26.11
C ASP A 921 -4.26 21.15 -24.57
N GLY A 922 -3.10 20.76 -24.02
CA GLY A 922 -2.88 20.75 -22.57
C GLY A 922 -2.79 22.12 -21.90
N SER A 923 -2.67 23.20 -22.67
CA SER A 923 -2.82 24.57 -22.13
C SER A 923 -4.28 24.97 -21.95
N GLY A 924 -5.21 24.18 -22.49
CA GLY A 924 -6.64 24.50 -22.55
C GLY A 924 -7.00 25.42 -23.72
N ALA A 925 -6.08 25.65 -24.66
CA ALA A 925 -6.30 26.43 -25.87
C ALA A 925 -7.06 25.60 -26.91
N VAL A 926 -7.89 26.27 -27.71
CA VAL A 926 -8.69 25.63 -28.75
C VAL A 926 -7.86 25.56 -30.03
N GLY A 927 -7.49 24.34 -30.44
CA GLY A 927 -6.76 24.10 -31.70
C GLY A 927 -7.67 24.19 -32.92
N ALA A 928 -8.91 23.71 -32.80
CA ALA A 928 -9.93 23.82 -33.83
C ALA A 928 -11.34 23.84 -33.21
N LEU A 929 -12.25 24.59 -33.82
CA LEU A 929 -13.69 24.57 -33.52
C LEU A 929 -14.45 24.50 -34.85
N ARG A 930 -15.29 23.49 -35.02
CA ARG A 930 -16.07 23.26 -36.25
C ARG A 930 -17.53 23.04 -35.90
N PHE A 931 -18.44 23.65 -36.67
CA PHE A 931 -19.86 23.39 -36.57
C PHE A 931 -20.30 22.49 -37.73
N SER A 932 -21.16 21.51 -37.45
CA SER A 932 -21.73 20.55 -38.38
C SER A 932 -23.24 20.44 -38.15
N GLY A 933 -24.03 20.16 -39.20
CA GLY A 933 -25.48 20.01 -39.09
C GLY A 933 -26.26 20.62 -40.27
N ALA A 934 -27.46 20.08 -40.52
CA ALA A 934 -28.39 20.67 -41.48
C ALA A 934 -29.07 21.87 -40.81
N ALA A 935 -28.56 23.08 -41.07
CA ALA A 935 -29.34 24.29 -40.85
C ALA A 935 -30.55 24.22 -41.80
N ALA A 936 -31.72 23.84 -41.29
CA ALA A 936 -32.97 24.00 -42.00
C ALA A 936 -33.21 25.53 -42.12
N THR A 937 -32.60 26.14 -43.14
CA THR A 937 -32.55 27.59 -43.44
C THR A 937 -31.69 28.44 -42.49
N SER A 938 -30.92 29.37 -43.08
CA SER A 938 -29.89 30.20 -42.43
C SER A 938 -30.38 31.25 -41.42
N ASN A 939 -31.65 31.23 -41.02
CA ASN A 939 -32.28 32.31 -40.25
C ASN A 939 -32.71 31.92 -38.83
N GLU A 940 -32.50 30.68 -38.37
CA GLU A 940 -33.05 30.19 -37.09
C GLU A 940 -32.03 29.84 -35.98
N LEU A 941 -30.72 29.78 -36.26
CA LEU A 941 -29.71 29.60 -35.20
C LEU A 941 -29.31 30.96 -34.63
N ASP A 942 -29.77 31.27 -33.42
CA ASP A 942 -29.34 32.48 -32.73
C ASP A 942 -27.87 32.37 -32.26
N LEU A 943 -27.16 33.51 -32.26
CA LEU A 943 -25.76 33.57 -31.80
C LEU A 943 -25.58 33.06 -30.35
N PRO A 944 -26.50 33.34 -29.39
CA PRO A 944 -26.41 32.78 -28.04
C PRO A 944 -26.39 31.25 -28.00
N THR A 945 -27.24 30.57 -28.77
CA THR A 945 -27.28 29.11 -28.84
C THR A 945 -26.01 28.56 -29.49
N ALA A 946 -25.53 29.17 -30.58
CA ALA A 946 -24.27 28.78 -31.21
C ALA A 946 -23.06 28.91 -30.25
N LEU A 947 -23.00 30.00 -29.48
CA LEU A 947 -21.96 30.22 -28.46
C LEU A 947 -22.08 29.24 -27.29
N GLN A 948 -23.30 28.90 -26.88
CA GLN A 948 -23.55 27.91 -25.83
C GLN A 948 -23.07 26.51 -26.26
N ILE A 949 -23.39 26.09 -27.49
CA ILE A 949 -22.95 24.80 -28.04
C ILE A 949 -21.42 24.75 -28.17
N ALA A 950 -20.79 25.82 -28.69
CA ALA A 950 -19.34 25.91 -28.76
C ALA A 950 -18.68 25.85 -27.38
N LYS A 951 -19.23 26.57 -26.40
CA LYS A 951 -18.74 26.56 -25.01
C LYS A 951 -18.80 25.15 -24.43
N GLU A 952 -19.89 24.42 -24.66
CA GLU A 952 -20.05 23.06 -24.17
C GLU A 952 -19.09 22.08 -24.87
N ALA A 953 -18.90 22.17 -26.19
CA ALA A 953 -17.93 21.34 -26.91
C ALA A 953 -16.50 21.57 -26.39
N ILE A 954 -16.13 22.84 -26.14
CA ILE A 954 -14.83 23.19 -25.55
C ILE A 954 -14.69 22.63 -24.13
N ASN A 955 -15.74 22.72 -23.30
CA ASN A 955 -15.71 22.17 -21.94
C ASN A 955 -15.54 20.65 -21.96
N GLN A 956 -16.22 19.95 -22.87
CA GLN A 956 -16.07 18.50 -23.02
C GLN A 956 -14.69 18.11 -23.52
N ALA A 957 -14.11 18.85 -24.47
CA ALA A 957 -12.74 18.63 -24.92
C ALA A 957 -11.74 18.82 -23.77
N LYS A 958 -11.92 19.85 -22.94
CA LYS A 958 -11.13 20.08 -21.72
C LYS A 958 -11.27 18.95 -20.71
N HIS A 959 -12.48 18.45 -20.49
CA HIS A 959 -12.71 17.30 -19.59
C HIS A 959 -12.09 16.02 -20.12
N ARG A 960 -12.20 15.75 -21.44
CA ARG A 960 -11.57 14.62 -22.11
C ARG A 960 -10.05 14.68 -22.01
N HIS A 961 -9.46 15.86 -22.22
CA HIS A 961 -8.04 16.08 -22.05
C HIS A 961 -7.59 15.79 -20.61
N ALA A 962 -8.28 16.34 -19.61
CA ALA A 962 -7.94 16.13 -18.21
C ALA A 962 -7.98 14.65 -17.79
N SER A 963 -8.96 13.90 -18.26
CA SER A 963 -9.06 12.47 -17.98
C SER A 963 -8.00 11.64 -18.72
N LEU A 964 -7.63 12.00 -19.96
CA LEU A 964 -6.50 11.38 -20.67
C LEU A 964 -5.17 11.61 -19.96
N SER A 965 -4.91 12.85 -19.55
CA SER A 965 -3.68 13.17 -18.80
C SER A 965 -3.59 12.35 -17.52
N ALA A 966 -4.69 12.22 -16.78
CA ALA A 966 -4.75 11.40 -15.57
C ALA A 966 -4.46 9.90 -15.85
N PHE A 967 -4.87 9.36 -17.00
CA PHE A 967 -4.56 7.98 -17.39
C PHE A 967 -3.11 7.82 -17.89
N LYS A 968 -2.57 8.84 -18.57
CA LYS A 968 -1.19 8.82 -19.08
C LYS A 968 -0.14 8.87 -17.97
N THR A 969 -0.32 9.74 -16.97
CA THR A 969 0.67 9.93 -15.88
C THR A 969 0.32 9.19 -14.59
N GLY A 970 -0.96 8.89 -14.38
CA GLY A 970 -1.48 8.35 -13.11
C GLY A 970 -0.76 7.11 -12.57
N PRO A 971 -0.46 6.07 -13.37
CA PRO A 971 0.27 4.91 -12.89
C PRO A 971 1.64 5.27 -12.30
N LEU A 972 2.41 6.11 -13.00
CA LEU A 972 3.72 6.58 -12.54
C LEU A 972 3.59 7.46 -11.30
N ASP A 973 2.61 8.38 -11.28
CA ASP A 973 2.37 9.27 -10.14
C ASP A 973 2.05 8.49 -8.85
N LYS A 974 1.27 7.40 -8.95
CA LYS A 974 1.01 6.49 -7.81
C LYS A 974 2.28 5.78 -7.34
N GLN A 975 3.12 5.29 -8.26
CA GLN A 975 4.40 4.68 -7.89
C GLN A 975 5.35 5.71 -7.24
N ALA A 976 5.37 6.93 -7.75
CA ALA A 976 6.13 8.03 -7.18
C ALA A 976 5.66 8.37 -5.77
N GLN A 977 4.35 8.39 -5.51
CA GLN A 977 3.81 8.59 -4.16
C GLN A 977 4.32 7.52 -3.19
N ALA A 978 4.29 6.24 -3.57
CA ALA A 978 4.83 5.16 -2.74
C ALA A 978 6.34 5.31 -2.51
N SER A 979 7.10 5.64 -3.56
CA SER A 979 8.54 5.85 -3.50
C SER A 979 8.93 7.02 -2.58
N LEU A 980 8.27 8.17 -2.72
CA LEU A 980 8.54 9.37 -1.92
C LEU A 980 8.08 9.22 -0.47
N PHE A 981 6.92 8.61 -0.24
CA PHE A 981 6.32 8.50 1.08
C PHE A 981 7.06 7.45 1.93
N CYS A 982 7.28 6.25 1.39
CA CYS A 982 7.93 5.16 2.11
C CYS A 982 9.46 5.25 2.05
N GLY A 983 10.02 5.84 0.99
CA GLY A 983 11.45 6.06 0.79
C GLY A 983 11.95 7.43 1.26
N VAL A 984 11.20 8.11 2.13
CA VAL A 984 11.48 9.48 2.58
C VAL A 984 12.91 9.66 3.12
N ASP A 985 13.47 8.64 3.77
CA ASP A 985 14.83 8.67 4.34
C ASP A 985 15.94 8.76 3.28
N SER A 986 15.63 8.51 2.00
CA SER A 986 16.55 8.73 0.87
C SER A 986 16.57 10.18 0.36
N MET A 987 15.65 11.03 0.86
CA MET A 987 15.46 12.41 0.41
C MET A 987 16.01 13.44 1.40
N GLU A 988 16.33 14.64 0.92
CA GLU A 988 16.84 15.75 1.74
C GLU A 988 15.82 16.31 2.74
N PHE A 989 14.53 16.07 2.50
CA PHE A 989 13.45 16.44 3.42
C PHE A 989 13.06 15.30 4.39
N GLY A 990 13.82 14.19 4.40
CA GLY A 990 13.62 13.05 5.29
C GLY A 990 14.64 12.93 6.42
N GLY A 991 14.36 12.00 7.34
CA GLY A 991 15.23 11.67 8.47
C GLY A 991 15.78 12.89 9.22
N LYS A 992 17.12 12.92 9.39
CA LYS A 992 17.81 14.00 10.13
C LYS A 992 17.82 15.35 9.40
N TYR A 993 17.62 15.37 8.08
CA TYR A 993 17.70 16.59 7.26
C TYR A 993 16.35 17.30 7.12
N ALA A 994 15.24 16.61 7.41
CA ALA A 994 13.90 17.20 7.46
C ALA A 994 13.84 18.51 8.26
N ARG A 995 14.52 18.57 9.42
CA ARG A 995 14.59 19.78 10.25
C ARG A 995 15.30 20.94 9.56
N THR A 996 16.37 20.66 8.80
CA THR A 996 17.06 21.66 7.98
C THR A 996 16.17 22.16 6.86
N TYR A 997 15.42 21.26 6.22
CA TYR A 997 14.47 21.62 5.18
C TYR A 997 13.35 22.53 5.73
N CYS A 998 12.75 22.19 6.86
CA CYS A 998 11.74 23.03 7.52
C CYS A 998 12.29 24.42 7.89
N TYR A 999 13.51 24.47 8.45
CA TYR A 999 14.18 25.74 8.76
C TYR A 999 14.36 26.60 7.51
N ALA A 1000 14.85 26.01 6.40
CA ALA A 1000 15.04 26.72 5.14
C ALA A 1000 13.72 27.24 4.56
N VAL A 1001 12.64 26.45 4.64
CA VAL A 1001 11.30 26.86 4.20
C VAL A 1001 10.76 28.02 5.05
N GLU A 1002 10.93 27.97 6.36
CA GLU A 1002 10.52 29.07 7.26
C GLU A 1002 11.32 30.35 6.97
N LYS A 1003 12.63 30.22 6.72
CA LYS A 1003 13.47 31.35 6.32
C LYS A 1003 13.06 31.92 4.97
N GLY A 1004 12.78 31.08 3.97
CA GLY A 1004 12.26 31.54 2.68
C GLY A 1004 10.93 32.28 2.81
N LYS A 1005 10.04 31.86 3.71
CA LYS A 1005 8.79 32.60 4.01
C LYS A 1005 9.07 33.97 4.63
N GLN A 1006 10.02 34.07 5.56
CA GLN A 1006 10.42 35.33 6.17
C GLN A 1006 11.00 36.29 5.13
N GLU A 1007 11.92 35.80 4.30
CA GLU A 1007 12.56 36.58 3.24
C GLU A 1007 11.54 37.09 2.19
N LEU A 1008 10.57 36.25 1.81
CA LEU A 1008 9.47 36.67 0.92
C LEU A 1008 8.61 37.78 1.53
N ASN A 1009 8.34 37.73 2.84
CA ASN A 1009 7.59 38.79 3.52
C ASN A 1009 8.38 40.11 3.56
N GLU A 1010 9.69 40.04 3.78
CA GLU A 1010 10.58 41.21 3.73
C GLU A 1010 10.60 41.82 2.32
N LEU A 1011 10.74 40.99 1.28
CA LEU A 1011 10.71 41.44 -0.13
C LEU A 1011 9.40 42.15 -0.50
N LEU A 1012 8.27 41.68 0.02
CA LEU A 1012 6.97 42.31 -0.19
C LEU A 1012 6.87 43.67 0.52
N ALA A 1013 7.44 43.80 1.73
CA ALA A 1013 7.47 45.06 2.47
C ALA A 1013 8.38 46.11 1.80
N GLU A 1014 9.49 45.67 1.20
CA GLU A 1014 10.53 46.53 0.61
C GLU A 1014 10.32 46.85 -0.88
N GLY A 1015 9.25 46.34 -1.51
CA GLY A 1015 8.89 46.71 -2.88
C GLY A 1015 9.69 45.99 -3.99
N SER A 1016 9.99 44.70 -3.83
CA SER A 1016 10.63 43.84 -4.86
C SER A 1016 12.05 44.23 -5.29
N ALA A 1017 12.85 44.85 -4.42
CA ALA A 1017 14.29 45.07 -4.66
C ALA A 1017 15.14 43.85 -4.27
N ALA A 1018 16.16 43.52 -5.09
CA ALA A 1018 16.96 42.29 -4.98
C ALA A 1018 17.83 42.17 -3.70
N ILE A 1019 17.97 40.92 -3.24
CA ILE A 1019 18.49 40.40 -1.96
C ILE A 1019 19.96 40.77 -1.62
N GLY A 1020 20.76 41.20 -2.58
CA GLY A 1020 22.22 41.29 -2.43
C GLY A 1020 22.80 42.40 -1.54
N ALA A 1021 21.99 43.32 -0.99
CA ALA A 1021 22.47 44.41 -0.09
C ALA A 1021 21.88 44.34 1.34
N LYS A 1022 21.10 43.29 1.64
CA LYS A 1022 20.22 43.26 2.81
C LYS A 1022 20.95 43.27 4.16
N ASP A 1023 22.10 42.61 4.30
CA ASP A 1023 22.83 42.59 5.59
C ASP A 1023 23.56 43.91 5.92
N LEU A 1024 23.86 44.75 4.92
CA LEU A 1024 24.39 46.10 5.14
C LEU A 1024 23.29 47.09 5.50
N GLU A 1025 22.06 46.84 5.06
CA GLU A 1025 20.87 47.65 5.32
C GLU A 1025 20.17 47.27 6.66
N ARG A 1026 20.49 46.10 7.24
CA ARG A 1026 19.98 45.67 8.56
C ARG A 1026 20.50 46.56 9.69
N GLU A 1027 19.58 47.12 10.48
CA GLU A 1027 19.89 48.07 11.56
C GLU A 1027 20.71 47.45 12.70
N ARG A 1028 20.52 46.16 13.00
CA ARG A 1028 21.17 45.47 14.12
C ARG A 1028 22.07 44.36 13.64
N VAL A 1029 23.23 44.23 14.30
CA VAL A 1029 24.18 43.12 14.08
C VAL A 1029 23.55 41.75 14.39
N SER A 1030 22.61 41.69 15.34
CA SER A 1030 21.85 40.48 15.66
C SER A 1030 21.04 39.94 14.48
N ASP A 1031 20.72 40.83 13.55
CA ASP A 1031 19.84 40.51 12.44
C ASP A 1031 20.69 40.15 11.21
N LYS A 1032 22.00 40.40 11.19
CA LYS A 1032 22.86 40.08 10.05
C LYS A 1032 23.07 38.58 9.89
N GLU A 1033 23.01 38.10 8.65
CA GLU A 1033 23.31 36.70 8.30
C GLU A 1033 24.77 36.50 7.87
N GLU A 1034 25.39 37.53 7.31
CA GLU A 1034 26.81 37.59 6.99
C GLU A 1034 27.66 37.65 8.26
N VAL A 1035 28.57 36.69 8.37
CA VAL A 1035 29.58 36.61 9.43
C VAL A 1035 30.95 36.60 8.79
N ASP A 1036 31.84 37.47 9.24
CA ASP A 1036 33.24 37.45 8.83
C ASP A 1036 33.92 36.16 9.33
N ARG A 1037 34.48 35.38 8.41
CA ARG A 1037 35.10 34.07 8.68
C ARG A 1037 36.52 33.97 8.13
N PHE A 1038 37.32 35.02 8.32
CA PHE A 1038 38.75 34.98 8.04
C PHE A 1038 39.57 34.37 9.19
N ALA A 1039 40.81 33.99 8.89
CA ALA A 1039 41.72 33.42 9.89
C ALA A 1039 42.12 34.46 10.96
N SER A 1040 41.99 35.75 10.65
CA SER A 1040 42.22 36.84 11.58
C SER A 1040 41.37 38.06 11.19
N ASP A 1041 40.80 38.70 12.20
CA ASP A 1041 39.98 39.90 12.03
C ASP A 1041 40.83 41.16 11.77
N SER A 1042 42.07 41.20 12.27
CA SER A 1042 42.89 42.42 12.30
C SER A 1042 44.08 42.40 11.34
N HIS A 1043 44.65 41.23 11.07
CA HIS A 1043 45.82 41.08 10.22
C HIS A 1043 45.45 40.83 8.75
N PRO A 1044 45.63 41.80 7.84
CA PRO A 1044 45.14 41.71 6.46
C PRO A 1044 45.79 40.60 5.64
N GLU A 1045 47.03 40.19 5.94
CA GLU A 1045 47.70 39.07 5.25
C GLU A 1045 47.09 37.70 5.54
N GLN A 1046 46.29 37.60 6.62
CA GLN A 1046 45.56 36.40 7.03
C GLN A 1046 44.08 36.44 6.59
N ARG A 1047 43.66 37.52 5.93
CA ARG A 1047 42.31 37.71 5.36
C ARG A 1047 42.25 37.29 3.89
N LYS A 1048 43.00 36.25 3.55
CA LYS A 1048 43.10 35.68 2.19
C LYS A 1048 42.33 34.37 2.08
N LYS A 1049 41.63 34.16 0.98
CA LYS A 1049 40.86 32.92 0.70
C LYS A 1049 41.75 31.81 0.13
N LEU A 1050 42.87 32.16 -0.51
CA LEU A 1050 43.87 31.25 -1.04
C LEU A 1050 45.25 31.49 -0.41
N PHE A 1051 46.26 30.70 -0.78
CA PHE A 1051 47.61 30.84 -0.24
C PHE A 1051 48.27 32.20 -0.55
N VAL A 1052 47.91 32.84 -1.66
CA VAL A 1052 48.43 34.13 -2.12
C VAL A 1052 47.26 35.09 -2.36
N ASN A 1053 47.46 36.39 -2.09
CA ASN A 1053 46.46 37.42 -2.35
C ASN A 1053 46.21 37.56 -3.86
N ARG A 1054 44.97 37.33 -4.26
CA ARG A 1054 44.55 37.60 -5.64
C ARG A 1054 44.23 39.07 -5.80
N THR A 1055 44.67 39.62 -6.93
CA THR A 1055 44.31 40.96 -7.36
C THR A 1055 43.46 40.93 -8.63
N THR A 1056 42.64 41.95 -8.82
CA THR A 1056 41.92 42.19 -10.07
C THR A 1056 42.91 42.54 -11.18
N LEU A 1057 42.42 42.61 -12.43
CA LEU A 1057 43.22 43.07 -13.57
C LEU A 1057 43.72 44.52 -13.42
N SER A 1058 43.02 45.33 -12.61
CA SER A 1058 43.42 46.69 -12.21
C SER A 1058 44.42 46.72 -11.04
N GLY A 1059 44.74 45.57 -10.43
CA GLY A 1059 45.65 45.45 -9.29
C GLY A 1059 44.99 45.61 -7.91
N GLU A 1060 43.66 45.64 -7.83
CA GLU A 1060 42.89 45.81 -6.58
C GLU A 1060 42.76 44.47 -5.83
N ASN A 1061 42.67 44.51 -4.50
CA ASN A 1061 42.57 43.31 -3.67
C ASN A 1061 41.18 42.65 -3.81
N ILE A 1062 41.13 41.35 -4.14
CA ILE A 1062 39.87 40.58 -4.24
C ILE A 1062 39.50 39.93 -2.90
N GLU A 1063 40.47 39.72 -2.02
CA GLU A 1063 40.29 38.87 -0.85
C GLU A 1063 39.35 39.49 0.19
N ASP A 1064 39.56 40.77 0.49
CA ASP A 1064 38.76 41.59 1.41
C ASP A 1064 38.53 42.96 0.75
N PRO A 1065 37.46 43.10 -0.07
CA PRO A 1065 37.22 44.33 -0.82
C PRO A 1065 36.85 45.48 0.11
N THR A 1066 37.43 46.65 -0.10
CA THR A 1066 37.06 47.85 0.66
C THR A 1066 35.66 48.35 0.24
N PRO A 1067 34.95 49.11 1.10
CA PRO A 1067 33.57 49.54 0.82
C PRO A 1067 33.39 50.30 -0.51
N ASP A 1068 34.43 51.01 -0.94
CA ASP A 1068 34.50 51.73 -2.22
C ASP A 1068 34.72 50.81 -3.44
N GLN A 1069 35.24 49.59 -3.24
CA GLN A 1069 35.37 48.56 -4.27
C GLN A 1069 34.07 47.80 -4.50
N SER A 1070 33.21 47.67 -3.48
CA SER A 1070 31.88 47.06 -3.58
C SER A 1070 30.84 48.09 -4.05
N SER A 1071 30.59 48.18 -5.36
CA SER A 1071 29.55 49.06 -5.93
C SER A 1071 28.37 48.26 -6.51
N THR A 1072 27.15 48.59 -6.07
CA THR A 1072 25.90 48.12 -6.69
C THR A 1072 25.29 49.25 -7.51
N TRP A 1073 25.44 49.22 -8.84
CA TRP A 1073 24.95 50.25 -9.76
C TRP A 1073 23.82 49.72 -10.67
N ASN A 1074 22.85 50.58 -11.04
CA ASN A 1074 21.53 50.30 -11.69
C ASN A 1074 20.38 49.85 -10.76
N ARG A 1075 20.03 50.65 -9.73
CA ARG A 1075 18.74 50.54 -8.99
C ARG A 1075 17.86 51.76 -9.34
N GLN A 1076 16.95 51.62 -10.32
CA GLN A 1076 15.73 52.44 -10.46
C GLN A 1076 14.53 51.51 -10.55
#